data_AF-A0AAW0A7I8-F1
#
_entry.id   AF-A0AAW0A7I8-F1
#
_cell.length_a   1.000
_cell.length_b   1.000
_cell.length_c   1.000
_cell.angle_alpha   90.00
_cell.angle_beta   90.00
_cell.angle_gamma   90.00
#
_symmetry.space_group_name_H-M   'P 1'
#
loop_
_entity.id
_entity.type
_entity.pdbx_description
1 polymer ?
#
loop_
_entity_poly.entity_id
_entity_poly.type
_entity_poly.pdbx_seq_one_letter_code
_entity_poly.pdbx_strand_id
1 'polypeptide(L)'
;MTILFPLPKDARNDPLKWNADWEVFIDSNFAQPNSPALCFNIGLEALRDSQNGLKDKLEDYQTFVSRTCAIQCCLTCEALDHFADDDFENKWMLAGPEERGKHILGALAAVCSKARNLHNARAYCPEIRLMSLSRDGKAFLSLLKSVMLEDASFIPSEPKSVPNAAWDAFSGIRQKSSSATDEERITLATILIMRTKLISLVVHSTMRSFFGKEAPPLTVERVDQKPQRGRPRAELIEAVGSKAAKARMKEEKAGAMDMYREQLDVCSYAGCAKTAPNRSVRFSRCTRCAKIERSVLYCSRECQRADWNGPHKAICGKTLNFDIVSAAVEHPTHGPSSRSHIGLPVDSFKRSIPLVHQVTQLNLNPTVDYFLHSSSKKVPFTFPANACCRYLFRLYRELAMTTGASGQVAHMAHLLCLMFASDRAVAEDDREGITPDIIVEQLGREYEVEELRKLVGIAQELQDEDELHRPVGLRNAPLELWEYDDKLFNLSGTRVTFGPAVGPPVDGFTRSPELTGQVNDLIDWPDADYFFINKDKENIQWDYGAGTYLQKAFRAAREAAMTTGSAQHVATMAHFLCISFSGLDTQNETGVSPKTIVAQMGREFRMNNVRELVLQAQRDQQADPLRRPPLFWDAPLDVWEAEDQQRHWSHLVVTFD
;
A
#
# COMPACT_ATOMS: atom_id res chain seq x y z
N MET A 1 -6.42 -0.28 -49.59
CA MET A 1 -7.66 -0.85 -49.02
C MET A 1 -7.88 -0.16 -47.68
N THR A 2 -8.91 0.69 -47.55
CA THR A 2 -9.18 1.39 -46.30
C THR A 2 -9.81 0.41 -45.32
N ILE A 3 -9.03 -0.08 -44.35
CA ILE A 3 -9.54 -1.00 -43.34
C ILE A 3 -10.42 -0.19 -42.39
N LEU A 4 -11.70 -0.52 -42.39
CA LEU A 4 -12.65 0.13 -41.52
C LEU A 4 -12.50 -0.37 -40.10
N PHE A 5 -12.70 0.54 -39.15
CA PHE A 5 -12.78 0.20 -37.73
C PHE A 5 -13.93 -0.78 -37.46
N PRO A 6 -13.75 -1.85 -36.69
CA PRO A 6 -14.87 -2.69 -36.25
C PRO A 6 -15.87 -1.89 -35.40
N LEU A 7 -17.14 -2.26 -35.37
CA LEU A 7 -18.13 -1.56 -34.53
C LEU A 7 -18.18 -2.16 -33.12
N PRO A 8 -18.38 -1.36 -32.06
CA PRO A 8 -18.47 -1.87 -30.68
C PRO A 8 -19.55 -2.94 -30.47
N LYS A 9 -20.67 -2.81 -31.18
CA LYS A 9 -21.79 -3.75 -31.06
C LYS A 9 -21.50 -5.14 -31.66
N ASP A 10 -20.59 -5.22 -32.63
CA ASP A 10 -20.23 -6.49 -33.26
C ASP A 10 -19.49 -7.39 -32.26
N ALA A 11 -18.81 -6.77 -31.30
CA ALA A 11 -18.21 -7.47 -30.17
C ALA A 11 -19.23 -8.28 -29.36
N ARG A 12 -20.50 -7.85 -29.26
CA ARG A 12 -21.55 -8.62 -28.58
C ARG A 12 -22.13 -9.73 -29.45
N ASN A 13 -22.28 -9.46 -30.75
CA ASN A 13 -23.01 -10.34 -31.66
C ASN A 13 -22.14 -11.48 -32.18
N ASP A 14 -20.88 -11.19 -32.49
CA ASP A 14 -19.89 -12.17 -32.98
C ASP A 14 -18.50 -11.76 -32.48
N PRO A 15 -18.18 -12.06 -31.20
CA PRO A 15 -16.91 -11.69 -30.58
C PRO A 15 -15.70 -12.17 -31.38
N LEU A 16 -15.77 -13.39 -31.94
CA LEU A 16 -14.64 -14.03 -32.62
C LEU A 16 -14.29 -13.30 -33.90
N LYS A 17 -15.28 -13.06 -34.77
CA LYS A 17 -15.08 -12.30 -36.00
C LYS A 17 -14.67 -10.86 -35.71
N TRP A 18 -15.35 -10.20 -34.77
CA TRP A 18 -15.01 -8.84 -34.35
C TRP A 18 -13.57 -8.73 -33.88
N ASN A 19 -13.09 -9.71 -33.11
CA ASN A 19 -11.71 -9.75 -32.66
C ASN A 19 -10.74 -9.97 -33.83
N ALA A 20 -11.03 -10.91 -34.73
CA ALA A 20 -10.21 -11.15 -35.91
C ALA A 20 -10.06 -9.89 -36.79
N ASP A 21 -11.16 -9.18 -37.03
CA ASP A 21 -11.15 -7.92 -37.78
C ASP A 21 -10.29 -6.85 -37.08
N TRP A 22 -10.32 -6.82 -35.75
CA TRP A 22 -9.45 -5.95 -34.93
C TRP A 22 -7.97 -6.30 -35.02
N GLU A 23 -7.61 -7.58 -34.98
CA GLU A 23 -6.22 -8.02 -35.10
C GLU A 23 -5.66 -7.64 -36.47
N VAL A 24 -6.44 -7.85 -37.55
CA VAL A 24 -6.08 -7.42 -38.91
C VAL A 24 -5.90 -5.91 -38.99
N PHE A 25 -6.81 -5.14 -38.38
CA PHE A 25 -6.70 -3.69 -38.32
C PHE A 25 -5.43 -3.25 -37.57
N ILE A 26 -5.12 -3.87 -36.44
CA ILE A 26 -3.91 -3.57 -35.65
C ILE A 26 -2.66 -3.89 -36.45
N ASP A 27 -2.56 -5.08 -37.04
CA ASP A 27 -1.38 -5.48 -37.82
C ASP A 27 -1.17 -4.61 -39.05
N SER A 28 -2.24 -4.14 -39.69
CA SER A 28 -2.13 -3.32 -40.90
C SER A 28 -1.78 -1.86 -40.62
N ASN A 29 -2.20 -1.30 -39.47
CA ASN A 29 -2.06 0.13 -39.19
C ASN A 29 -1.02 0.43 -38.09
N PHE A 30 -0.68 -0.55 -37.25
CA PHE A 30 0.12 -0.36 -36.05
C PHE A 30 1.28 -1.35 -35.89
N ALA A 31 1.55 -2.22 -36.87
CA ALA A 31 2.75 -3.08 -36.87
C ALA A 31 4.07 -2.30 -37.00
N GLN A 32 4.01 -1.01 -37.34
CA GLN A 32 5.20 -0.17 -37.48
C GLN A 32 5.65 0.42 -36.12
N PRO A 33 6.95 0.66 -35.90
CA PRO A 33 7.48 1.30 -34.69
C PRO A 33 6.85 2.66 -34.35
N ASN A 34 6.23 3.32 -35.33
CA ASN A 34 5.59 4.63 -35.20
C ASN A 34 4.12 4.58 -34.75
N SER A 35 3.63 3.44 -34.26
CA SER A 35 2.23 3.28 -33.84
C SER A 35 1.76 4.29 -32.77
N PRO A 36 2.57 4.69 -31.76
CA PRO A 36 2.12 5.69 -30.77
C PRO A 36 1.90 7.07 -31.38
N ALA A 37 2.73 7.48 -32.35
CA ALA A 37 2.61 8.78 -33.01
C ALA A 37 1.33 8.92 -33.82
N LEU A 38 0.94 7.87 -34.57
CA LEU A 38 -0.32 7.85 -35.31
C LEU A 38 -1.52 7.96 -34.37
N CYS A 39 -1.53 7.13 -33.31
CA CYS A 39 -2.56 7.16 -32.27
C CYS A 39 -2.70 8.53 -31.62
N PHE A 40 -1.56 9.16 -31.31
CA PHE A 40 -1.49 10.49 -30.72
C PHE A 40 -2.07 11.56 -31.65
N ASN A 41 -1.67 11.56 -32.92
CA ASN A 41 -2.16 12.54 -33.90
C ASN A 41 -3.68 12.43 -34.09
N ILE A 42 -4.22 11.21 -34.20
CA ILE A 42 -5.67 10.98 -34.27
C ILE A 42 -6.37 11.52 -33.02
N GLY A 43 -5.80 11.29 -31.83
CA GLY A 43 -6.33 11.81 -30.57
C GLY A 43 -6.31 13.35 -30.51
N LEU A 44 -5.25 13.96 -31.01
CA LEU A 44 -5.05 15.41 -31.02
C LEU A 44 -5.99 16.11 -32.01
N GLU A 45 -6.16 15.54 -33.21
CA GLU A 45 -7.15 16.02 -34.19
C GLU A 45 -8.57 15.92 -33.62
N ALA A 46 -8.92 14.80 -33.00
CA ALA A 46 -10.23 14.63 -32.36
C ALA A 46 -10.47 15.62 -31.20
N LEU A 47 -9.42 16.06 -30.51
CA LEU A 47 -9.51 17.11 -29.50
C LEU A 47 -9.77 18.48 -30.16
N ARG A 48 -9.02 18.82 -31.20
CA ARG A 48 -9.14 20.10 -31.92
C ARG A 48 -10.50 20.27 -32.61
N ASP A 49 -11.08 19.18 -33.09
CA ASP A 49 -12.42 19.17 -33.70
C ASP A 49 -13.56 19.28 -32.68
N SER A 50 -13.27 19.10 -31.38
CA SER A 50 -14.27 19.16 -30.33
C SER A 50 -14.68 20.60 -30.03
N GLN A 51 -15.97 20.92 -30.16
CA GLN A 51 -16.50 22.26 -29.85
C GLN A 51 -16.25 22.71 -28.40
N ASN A 52 -16.23 21.76 -27.46
CA ASN A 52 -15.97 22.03 -26.06
C ASN A 52 -14.46 21.96 -25.71
N GLY A 53 -13.63 21.55 -26.68
CA GLY A 53 -12.17 21.62 -26.65
C GLY A 53 -11.51 20.96 -25.44
N LEU A 54 -10.46 21.63 -24.96
CA LEU A 54 -9.57 21.22 -23.87
C LEU A 54 -10.29 21.01 -22.53
N LYS A 55 -11.34 21.78 -22.22
CA LYS A 55 -12.04 21.73 -20.93
C LYS A 55 -12.67 20.36 -20.68
N ASP A 56 -13.44 19.85 -21.64
CA ASP A 56 -14.09 18.54 -21.51
C ASP A 56 -13.08 17.41 -21.38
N LYS A 57 -11.93 17.51 -22.09
CA LYS A 57 -10.86 16.52 -21.97
C LYS A 57 -10.19 16.49 -20.61
N LEU A 58 -10.03 17.65 -19.96
CA LEU A 58 -9.48 17.73 -18.62
C LEU A 58 -10.42 17.06 -17.59
N GLU A 59 -11.73 17.26 -17.74
CA GLU A 59 -12.74 16.60 -16.89
C GLU A 59 -12.80 15.10 -17.12
N ASP A 60 -12.78 14.66 -18.39
CA ASP A 60 -12.70 13.25 -18.77
C ASP A 60 -11.43 12.60 -18.22
N TYR A 61 -10.27 13.25 -18.37
CA TYR A 61 -8.99 12.74 -17.89
C TYR A 61 -8.99 12.54 -16.37
N GLN A 62 -9.41 13.55 -15.61
CA GLN A 62 -9.52 13.43 -14.15
C GLN A 62 -10.40 12.24 -13.74
N THR A 63 -11.56 12.12 -14.39
CA THR A 63 -12.49 11.01 -14.17
C THR A 63 -11.86 9.67 -14.50
N PHE A 64 -11.13 9.58 -15.62
CA PHE A 64 -10.43 8.37 -16.01
C PHE A 64 -9.36 7.98 -15.01
N VAL A 65 -8.59 8.92 -14.48
CA VAL A 65 -7.59 8.65 -13.44
C VAL A 65 -8.24 8.03 -12.21
N SER A 66 -9.17 8.73 -11.56
CA SER A 66 -9.77 8.26 -10.31
C SER A 66 -10.49 6.92 -10.47
N ARG A 67 -11.18 6.70 -11.60
CA ARG A 67 -11.86 5.43 -11.88
C ARG A 67 -10.87 4.31 -12.15
N THR A 68 -9.75 4.58 -12.81
CA THR A 68 -8.73 3.55 -13.08
C THR A 68 -8.05 3.11 -11.79
N CYS A 69 -7.73 4.04 -10.88
CA CYS A 69 -7.23 3.72 -9.55
C CYS A 69 -8.21 2.81 -8.77
N ALA A 70 -9.50 3.16 -8.79
CA ALA A 70 -10.53 2.34 -8.14
C ALA A 70 -10.66 0.94 -8.77
N ILE A 71 -10.60 0.83 -10.10
CA ILE A 71 -10.59 -0.45 -10.82
C ILE A 71 -9.37 -1.29 -10.41
N GLN A 72 -8.17 -0.71 -10.40
CA GLN A 72 -6.95 -1.42 -10.01
C GLN A 72 -6.97 -1.86 -8.56
N CYS A 73 -7.50 -1.03 -7.65
CA CYS A 73 -7.69 -1.40 -6.25
C CYS A 73 -8.65 -2.61 -6.12
N CYS A 74 -9.83 -2.54 -6.74
CA CYS A 74 -10.79 -3.65 -6.73
C CYS A 74 -10.23 -4.94 -7.36
N LEU A 75 -9.56 -4.81 -8.51
CA LEU A 75 -8.88 -5.89 -9.19
C LEU A 75 -7.83 -6.53 -8.27
N THR A 76 -7.03 -5.70 -7.59
CA THR A 76 -5.96 -6.18 -6.72
C THR A 76 -6.54 -6.97 -5.55
N CYS A 77 -7.55 -6.44 -4.86
CA CYS A 77 -8.22 -7.17 -3.77
C CYS A 77 -8.74 -8.53 -4.24
N GLU A 78 -9.52 -8.55 -5.32
CA GLU A 78 -10.12 -9.81 -5.81
C GLU A 78 -9.06 -10.79 -6.35
N ALA A 79 -7.99 -10.28 -6.97
CA ALA A 79 -6.88 -11.11 -7.42
C ALA A 79 -6.12 -11.71 -6.25
N LEU A 80 -5.84 -10.93 -5.20
CA LEU A 80 -5.16 -11.42 -3.99
C LEU A 80 -5.96 -12.55 -3.33
N ASP A 81 -7.28 -12.39 -3.19
CA ASP A 81 -8.15 -13.45 -2.67
C ASP A 81 -8.07 -14.71 -3.56
N HIS A 82 -8.14 -14.57 -4.88
CA HIS A 82 -8.07 -15.72 -5.78
C HIS A 82 -6.68 -16.37 -5.87
N PHE A 83 -5.59 -15.62 -5.70
CA PHE A 83 -4.25 -16.20 -5.62
C PHE A 83 -4.07 -16.99 -4.32
N ALA A 84 -4.59 -16.48 -3.20
CA ALA A 84 -4.43 -17.10 -1.89
C ALA A 84 -5.39 -18.29 -1.69
N ASP A 85 -6.67 -18.10 -1.97
CA ASP A 85 -7.73 -19.04 -1.57
C ASP A 85 -8.08 -20.04 -2.68
N ASP A 86 -7.92 -19.65 -3.94
CA ASP A 86 -8.36 -20.44 -5.10
C ASP A 86 -7.24 -21.04 -5.93
N ASP A 87 -5.97 -20.82 -5.58
CA ASP A 87 -4.81 -21.25 -6.36
C ASP A 87 -4.94 -20.85 -7.86
N PHE A 88 -5.36 -19.60 -8.08
CA PHE A 88 -5.68 -19.09 -9.42
C PHE A 88 -4.54 -19.28 -10.42
N GLU A 89 -3.28 -19.04 -9.99
CA GLU A 89 -2.11 -19.15 -10.84
C GLU A 89 -1.99 -20.53 -11.47
N ASN A 90 -2.04 -21.58 -10.66
CA ASN A 90 -1.93 -22.95 -11.13
C ASN A 90 -3.14 -23.37 -11.96
N LYS A 91 -4.37 -23.04 -11.52
CA LYS A 91 -5.58 -23.34 -12.28
C LYS A 91 -5.56 -22.69 -13.67
N TRP A 92 -5.11 -21.44 -13.77
CA TRP A 92 -4.96 -20.73 -15.03
C TRP A 92 -3.88 -21.33 -15.93
N MET A 93 -2.76 -21.76 -15.35
CA MET A 93 -1.67 -22.42 -16.08
C MET A 93 -2.08 -23.81 -16.60
N LEU A 94 -2.87 -24.55 -15.84
CA LEU A 94 -3.42 -25.86 -16.24
C LEU A 94 -4.51 -25.75 -17.31
N ALA A 95 -5.20 -24.62 -17.42
CA ALA A 95 -6.20 -24.39 -18.46
C ALA A 95 -5.55 -24.48 -19.86
N GLY A 96 -6.26 -25.06 -20.83
CA GLY A 96 -5.78 -25.08 -22.22
C GLY A 96 -5.82 -23.69 -22.87
N PRO A 97 -5.07 -23.45 -23.97
CA PRO A 97 -5.13 -22.19 -24.71
C PRO A 97 -6.54 -21.82 -25.20
N GLU A 98 -7.37 -22.82 -25.53
CA GLU A 98 -8.76 -22.62 -25.95
C GLU A 98 -9.62 -22.05 -24.81
N GLU A 99 -9.57 -22.64 -23.61
CA GLU A 99 -10.35 -22.17 -22.46
C GLU A 99 -9.88 -20.77 -22.01
N ARG A 100 -8.57 -20.53 -21.95
CA ARG A 100 -8.03 -19.19 -21.69
C ARG A 100 -8.52 -18.19 -22.75
N GLY A 101 -8.45 -18.57 -24.02
CA GLY A 101 -8.88 -17.75 -25.15
C GLY A 101 -10.36 -17.36 -25.06
N LYS A 102 -11.23 -18.30 -24.67
CA LYS A 102 -12.66 -18.05 -24.43
C LYS A 102 -12.90 -16.97 -23.37
N HIS A 103 -12.22 -17.05 -22.22
CA HIS A 103 -12.39 -16.04 -21.15
C HIS A 103 -11.84 -14.67 -21.55
N ILE A 104 -10.66 -14.64 -22.19
CA ILE A 104 -10.03 -13.39 -22.68
C ILE A 104 -10.91 -12.73 -23.75
N LEU A 105 -11.42 -13.50 -24.72
CA LEU A 105 -12.29 -13.01 -25.78
C LEU A 105 -13.61 -12.48 -25.21
N GLY A 106 -14.23 -13.22 -24.29
CA GLY A 106 -15.43 -12.79 -23.60
C GLY A 106 -15.23 -11.48 -22.84
N ALA A 107 -14.10 -11.33 -22.14
CA ALA A 107 -13.73 -10.10 -21.44
C ALA A 107 -13.54 -8.92 -22.40
N LEU A 108 -12.77 -9.10 -23.48
CA LEU A 108 -12.56 -8.07 -24.51
C LEU A 108 -13.89 -7.59 -25.10
N ALA A 109 -14.77 -8.53 -25.47
CA ALA A 109 -16.07 -8.22 -26.02
C ALA A 109 -16.98 -7.49 -25.02
N ALA A 110 -17.04 -7.98 -23.77
CA ALA A 110 -17.82 -7.38 -22.71
C ALA A 110 -17.39 -5.94 -22.44
N VAL A 111 -16.08 -5.69 -22.31
CA VAL A 111 -15.53 -4.36 -22.00
C VAL A 111 -15.66 -3.40 -23.18
N CYS A 112 -15.22 -3.80 -24.38
CA CYS A 112 -15.23 -2.91 -25.54
C CYS A 112 -16.64 -2.60 -26.04
N SER A 113 -17.62 -3.48 -25.84
CA SER A 113 -18.99 -3.20 -26.24
C SER A 113 -19.75 -2.21 -25.34
N LYS A 114 -19.17 -1.81 -24.21
CA LYS A 114 -19.83 -0.96 -23.21
C LYS A 114 -19.57 0.52 -23.39
N ALA A 115 -18.41 0.89 -23.95
CA ALA A 115 -18.07 2.28 -24.19
C ALA A 115 -17.22 2.46 -25.44
N ARG A 116 -17.58 3.45 -26.27
CA ARG A 116 -16.88 3.74 -27.52
C ARG A 116 -15.41 4.12 -27.30
N ASN A 117 -15.12 4.88 -26.24
CA ASN A 117 -13.74 5.26 -25.91
C ASN A 117 -12.90 4.04 -25.51
N LEU A 118 -13.44 3.07 -24.76
CA LEU A 118 -12.75 1.81 -24.44
C LEU A 118 -12.52 0.95 -25.69
N HIS A 119 -13.54 0.82 -26.55
CA HIS A 119 -13.38 0.16 -27.85
C HIS A 119 -12.27 0.81 -28.68
N ASN A 120 -12.25 2.14 -28.76
CA ASN A 120 -11.21 2.85 -29.50
C ASN A 120 -9.82 2.70 -28.86
N ALA A 121 -9.75 2.65 -27.52
CA ALA A 121 -8.50 2.54 -26.79
C ALA A 121 -7.76 1.22 -27.05
N ARG A 122 -8.43 0.21 -27.63
CA ARG A 122 -7.78 -1.03 -28.05
C ARG A 122 -6.64 -0.81 -29.04
N ALA A 123 -6.72 0.24 -29.89
CA ALA A 123 -5.63 0.62 -30.78
C ALA A 123 -4.33 1.01 -30.04
N TYR A 124 -4.43 1.38 -28.76
CA TYR A 124 -3.30 1.76 -27.91
C TYR A 124 -2.73 0.58 -27.11
N CYS A 125 -3.39 -0.59 -27.12
CA CYS A 125 -3.13 -1.67 -26.18
C CYS A 125 -2.64 -2.96 -26.88
N PRO A 126 -1.41 -2.99 -27.43
CA PRO A 126 -0.86 -4.21 -28.02
C PRO A 126 -0.64 -5.35 -27.01
N GLU A 127 -0.76 -5.08 -25.71
CA GLU A 127 -0.59 -6.07 -24.63
C GLU A 127 -1.76 -7.03 -24.51
N ILE A 128 -2.97 -6.63 -24.96
CA ILE A 128 -4.20 -7.40 -24.79
C ILE A 128 -4.60 -8.19 -26.04
N ARG A 129 -3.62 -8.62 -26.85
CA ARG A 129 -3.87 -9.46 -28.04
C ARG A 129 -4.26 -10.86 -27.62
N LEU A 130 -5.36 -11.37 -28.19
CA LEU A 130 -5.95 -12.65 -27.79
C LEU A 130 -4.94 -13.80 -27.85
N MET A 131 -4.24 -13.93 -28.99
CA MET A 131 -3.25 -14.99 -29.21
C MET A 131 -2.05 -14.89 -28.25
N SER A 132 -1.64 -13.68 -27.87
CA SER A 132 -0.51 -13.49 -26.97
C SER A 132 -0.87 -13.93 -25.56
N LEU A 133 -2.05 -13.54 -25.08
CA LEU A 133 -2.50 -13.81 -23.71
C LEU A 133 -2.92 -15.27 -23.49
N SER A 134 -3.46 -15.95 -24.51
CA SER A 134 -3.99 -17.32 -24.35
C SER A 134 -2.96 -18.43 -24.52
N ARG A 135 -1.85 -18.17 -25.25
CA ARG A 135 -0.91 -19.21 -25.71
C ARG A 135 -0.31 -20.02 -24.57
N ASP A 136 0.36 -19.39 -23.63
CA ASP A 136 1.09 -20.05 -22.53
C ASP A 136 0.54 -19.72 -21.13
N GLY A 137 -0.44 -18.82 -21.04
CA GLY A 137 -1.01 -18.33 -19.78
C GLY A 137 -0.12 -17.35 -19.01
N LYS A 138 1.21 -17.43 -19.16
CA LYS A 138 2.21 -16.58 -18.48
C LYS A 138 2.07 -15.11 -18.87
N ALA A 139 1.79 -14.83 -20.14
CA ALA A 139 1.59 -13.46 -20.61
C ALA A 139 0.43 -12.76 -19.88
N PHE A 140 -0.68 -13.46 -19.67
CA PHE A 140 -1.80 -12.94 -18.89
C PHE A 140 -1.45 -12.72 -17.43
N LEU A 141 -0.79 -13.69 -16.78
CA LEU A 141 -0.40 -13.56 -15.37
C LEU A 141 0.59 -12.41 -15.15
N SER A 142 1.56 -12.25 -16.05
CA SER A 142 2.49 -11.12 -16.03
C SER A 142 1.75 -9.79 -16.15
N LEU A 143 0.79 -9.70 -17.09
CA LEU A 143 -0.03 -8.51 -17.26
C LEU A 143 -0.90 -8.22 -16.03
N LEU A 144 -1.52 -9.24 -15.44
CA LEU A 144 -2.29 -9.12 -14.20
C LEU A 144 -1.42 -8.57 -13.06
N LYS A 145 -0.28 -9.20 -12.79
CA LYS A 145 0.66 -8.77 -11.75
C LYS A 145 1.20 -7.34 -11.99
N SER A 146 1.29 -6.91 -13.26
CA SER A 146 1.74 -5.55 -13.61
C SER A 146 0.71 -4.46 -13.28
N VAL A 147 -0.59 -4.77 -13.29
CA VAL A 147 -1.66 -3.81 -12.94
C VAL A 147 -2.11 -3.90 -11.49
N MET A 148 -1.68 -4.93 -10.75
CA MET A 148 -1.91 -5.06 -9.32
C MET A 148 -1.12 -4.00 -8.53
N LEU A 149 -1.76 -3.44 -7.51
CA LEU A 149 -1.18 -2.50 -6.58
C LEU A 149 -0.31 -3.21 -5.54
N GLU A 150 0.69 -2.51 -5.01
CA GLU A 150 1.53 -3.01 -3.91
C GLU A 150 0.81 -2.93 -2.56
N ASP A 151 -0.14 -2.00 -2.44
CA ASP A 151 -1.03 -1.86 -1.30
C ASP A 151 -2.44 -1.58 -1.82
N ALA A 152 -3.35 -2.50 -1.52
CA ALA A 152 -4.77 -2.39 -1.89
C ALA A 152 -5.65 -1.92 -0.73
N SER A 153 -5.06 -1.59 0.43
CA SER A 153 -5.79 -1.03 1.58
C SER A 153 -6.32 0.38 1.33
N PHE A 154 -5.82 1.07 0.31
CA PHE A 154 -6.32 2.35 -0.15
C PHE A 154 -6.38 2.43 -1.67
N ILE A 155 -7.18 3.37 -2.17
CA ILE A 155 -7.23 3.70 -3.61
C ILE A 155 -6.09 4.67 -3.88
N PRO A 156 -5.15 4.35 -4.80
CA PRO A 156 -4.01 5.20 -5.07
C PRO A 156 -4.45 6.47 -5.78
N SER A 157 -3.59 7.48 -5.67
CA SER A 157 -3.78 8.78 -6.30
C SER A 157 -3.61 8.68 -7.82
N GLU A 158 -2.61 7.91 -8.22
CA GLU A 158 -2.25 7.64 -9.60
C GLU A 158 -2.40 6.16 -9.92
N PRO A 159 -2.82 5.84 -11.15
CA PRO A 159 -2.96 4.47 -11.58
C PRO A 159 -1.59 3.91 -11.98
N LYS A 160 -1.36 2.65 -11.62
CA LYS A 160 -0.15 1.93 -12.02
C LYS A 160 -0.17 1.72 -13.53
N SER A 161 0.74 2.40 -14.24
CA SER A 161 0.83 2.28 -15.69
C SER A 161 1.46 0.96 -16.11
N VAL A 162 0.97 0.38 -17.20
CA VAL A 162 1.51 -0.86 -17.76
C VAL A 162 2.74 -0.53 -18.61
N PRO A 163 3.94 -1.08 -18.35
CA PRO A 163 5.13 -0.80 -19.14
C PRO A 163 4.95 -1.16 -20.63
N ASN A 164 5.42 -0.31 -21.54
CA ASN A 164 5.50 -0.62 -22.96
C ASN A 164 6.56 0.25 -23.63
N ALA A 165 7.64 -0.37 -24.09
CA ALA A 165 8.81 0.33 -24.62
C ALA A 165 8.49 1.36 -25.72
N ALA A 166 7.51 1.09 -26.59
CA ALA A 166 7.13 2.04 -27.65
C ALA A 166 6.40 3.27 -27.08
N TRP A 167 5.44 3.06 -26.17
CA TRP A 167 4.74 4.15 -25.48
C TRP A 167 5.65 4.92 -24.52
N ASP A 168 6.56 4.24 -23.83
CA ASP A 168 7.51 4.83 -22.89
C ASP A 168 8.52 5.71 -23.64
N ALA A 169 9.06 5.23 -24.76
CA ALA A 169 9.92 6.03 -25.62
C ALA A 169 9.18 7.25 -26.20
N PHE A 170 7.96 7.05 -26.72
CA PHE A 170 7.17 8.14 -27.30
C PHE A 170 6.79 9.21 -26.27
N SER A 171 6.32 8.78 -25.08
CA SER A 171 5.95 9.69 -24.00
C SER A 171 7.17 10.44 -23.46
N GLY A 172 8.32 9.76 -23.29
CA GLY A 172 9.57 10.38 -22.86
C GLY A 172 10.07 11.46 -23.81
N ILE A 173 9.94 11.28 -25.13
CA ILE A 173 10.27 12.31 -26.12
C ILE A 173 9.33 13.51 -25.99
N ARG A 174 8.02 13.27 -25.84
CA ARG A 174 7.01 14.33 -25.77
C ARG A 174 7.05 15.12 -24.47
N GLN A 175 7.26 14.46 -23.33
CA GLN A 175 7.35 15.13 -22.03
C GLN A 175 8.59 16.03 -21.89
N LYS A 176 9.69 15.69 -22.58
CA LYS A 176 10.91 16.52 -22.60
C LYS A 176 10.80 17.73 -23.52
N SER A 177 9.77 17.80 -24.36
CA SER A 177 9.55 18.93 -25.25
C SER A 177 9.04 20.13 -24.43
N SER A 178 9.89 21.13 -24.22
CA SER A 178 9.51 22.39 -23.57
C SER A 178 8.45 23.18 -24.36
N SER A 179 8.19 22.81 -25.61
CA SER A 179 7.19 23.42 -26.49
C SER A 179 5.86 22.68 -26.52
N ALA A 180 5.65 21.63 -25.72
CA ALA A 180 4.41 20.87 -25.72
C ALA A 180 3.24 21.75 -25.25
N THR A 181 2.21 21.87 -26.08
CA THR A 181 0.99 22.59 -25.74
C THR A 181 0.16 21.83 -24.70
N ASP A 182 -0.72 22.51 -23.96
CA ASP A 182 -1.65 21.85 -23.03
C ASP A 182 -2.55 20.81 -23.74
N GLU A 183 -2.91 21.06 -25.01
CA GLU A 183 -3.63 20.11 -25.86
C GLU A 183 -2.84 18.81 -26.10
N GLU A 184 -1.55 18.93 -26.39
CA GLU A 184 -0.67 17.78 -26.57
C GLU A 184 -0.47 17.04 -25.24
N ARG A 185 -0.24 17.76 -24.13
CA ARG A 185 -0.08 17.17 -22.79
C ARG A 185 -1.32 16.38 -22.38
N ILE A 186 -2.52 16.98 -22.50
CA ILE A 186 -3.76 16.31 -22.12
C ILE A 186 -4.09 15.14 -23.05
N THR A 187 -3.78 15.27 -24.35
CA THR A 187 -4.04 14.19 -25.33
C THR A 187 -3.21 12.97 -24.98
N LEU A 188 -1.92 13.16 -24.74
CA LEU A 188 -1.02 12.08 -24.35
C LEU A 188 -1.48 11.45 -23.03
N ALA A 189 -1.75 12.26 -22.01
CA ALA A 189 -2.21 11.78 -20.70
C ALA A 189 -3.52 11.00 -20.82
N THR A 190 -4.47 11.48 -21.62
CA THR A 190 -5.75 10.81 -21.89
C THR A 190 -5.56 9.46 -22.58
N ILE A 191 -4.65 9.36 -23.55
CA ILE A 191 -4.36 8.10 -24.24
C ILE A 191 -3.75 7.09 -23.27
N LEU A 192 -2.75 7.50 -22.49
CA LEU A 192 -2.07 6.64 -21.53
C LEU A 192 -3.04 6.13 -20.45
N ILE A 193 -3.89 7.00 -19.89
CA ILE A 193 -4.87 6.56 -18.90
C ILE A 193 -5.93 5.63 -19.50
N MET A 194 -6.40 5.90 -20.72
CA MET A 194 -7.37 5.04 -21.40
C MET A 194 -6.78 3.66 -21.72
N ARG A 195 -5.50 3.60 -22.07
CA ARG A 195 -4.75 2.34 -22.23
C ARG A 195 -4.73 1.57 -20.91
N THR A 196 -4.25 2.19 -19.83
CA THR A 196 -4.19 1.55 -18.51
C THR A 196 -5.57 1.08 -18.06
N LYS A 197 -6.60 1.92 -18.21
CA LYS A 197 -7.99 1.60 -17.87
C LYS A 197 -8.52 0.38 -18.63
N LEU A 198 -8.31 0.33 -19.95
CA LEU A 198 -8.78 -0.79 -20.76
C LEU A 198 -8.07 -2.09 -20.34
N ILE A 199 -6.75 -2.06 -20.16
CA ILE A 199 -5.98 -3.23 -19.75
C ILE A 199 -6.49 -3.74 -18.39
N SER A 200 -6.61 -2.87 -17.38
CA SER A 200 -7.09 -3.28 -16.05
C SER A 200 -8.50 -3.89 -16.10
N LEU A 201 -9.41 -3.32 -16.89
CA LEU A 201 -10.77 -3.86 -17.06
C LEU A 201 -10.80 -5.22 -17.76
N VAL A 202 -10.00 -5.41 -18.81
CA VAL A 202 -9.92 -6.68 -19.54
C VAL A 202 -9.33 -7.76 -18.65
N VAL A 203 -8.25 -7.46 -17.94
CA VAL A 203 -7.62 -8.37 -16.98
C VAL A 203 -8.62 -8.78 -15.89
N HIS A 204 -9.30 -7.80 -15.28
CA HIS A 204 -10.29 -8.05 -14.23
C HIS A 204 -11.46 -8.88 -14.72
N SER A 205 -12.01 -8.54 -15.89
CA SER A 205 -13.12 -9.28 -16.50
C SER A 205 -12.71 -10.70 -16.90
N THR A 206 -11.46 -10.91 -17.33
CA THR A 206 -10.94 -12.24 -17.70
C THR A 206 -10.87 -13.14 -16.47
N MET A 207 -10.29 -12.65 -15.38
CA MET A 207 -10.21 -13.39 -14.11
C MET A 207 -11.61 -13.72 -13.58
N ARG A 208 -12.52 -12.75 -13.54
CA ARG A 208 -13.91 -12.98 -13.10
C ARG A 208 -14.63 -14.00 -13.96
N SER A 209 -14.50 -13.90 -15.29
CA SER A 209 -15.05 -14.88 -16.24
C SER A 209 -14.52 -16.29 -15.99
N PHE A 210 -13.22 -16.44 -15.68
CA PHE A 210 -12.61 -17.73 -15.35
C PHE A 210 -13.26 -18.40 -14.13
N PHE A 211 -13.67 -17.60 -13.14
CA PHE A 211 -14.40 -18.06 -11.96
C PHE A 211 -15.93 -18.06 -12.12
N GLY A 212 -16.45 -17.92 -13.35
CA GLY A 212 -17.89 -17.89 -13.62
C GLY A 212 -18.62 -16.66 -13.05
N LYS A 213 -17.88 -15.61 -12.69
CA LYS A 213 -18.44 -14.33 -12.20
C LYS A 213 -18.72 -13.39 -13.37
N GLU A 214 -19.76 -12.57 -13.23
CA GLU A 214 -20.05 -11.52 -14.20
C GLU A 214 -18.93 -10.47 -14.25
N ALA A 215 -18.72 -9.86 -15.43
CA ALA A 215 -17.79 -8.76 -15.60
C ALA A 215 -18.09 -7.61 -14.63
N PRO A 216 -17.07 -6.88 -14.14
CA PRO A 216 -17.30 -5.78 -13.22
C PRO A 216 -18.21 -4.72 -13.89
N PRO A 217 -19.12 -4.09 -13.14
CA PRO A 217 -20.03 -3.10 -13.70
C PRO A 217 -19.21 -1.92 -14.26
N LEU A 218 -19.31 -1.72 -15.57
CA LEU A 218 -18.69 -0.56 -16.21
C LEU A 218 -19.57 0.66 -16.01
N THR A 219 -19.12 1.52 -15.11
CA THR A 219 -19.68 2.86 -15.00
C THR A 219 -19.23 3.68 -16.20
N VAL A 220 -20.16 3.93 -17.12
CA VAL A 220 -19.97 4.92 -18.16
C VAL A 220 -20.67 6.18 -17.69
N GLU A 221 -19.89 7.22 -17.41
CA GLU A 221 -20.47 8.49 -16.96
C GLU A 221 -21.27 9.14 -18.09
N ARG A 222 -22.33 9.82 -17.68
CA ARG A 222 -23.22 10.51 -18.59
C ARG A 222 -22.53 11.76 -19.10
N VAL A 223 -21.91 11.64 -20.27
CA VAL A 223 -21.45 12.80 -21.01
C VAL A 223 -22.70 13.43 -21.64
N ASP A 224 -23.07 14.64 -21.24
CA ASP A 224 -24.19 15.40 -21.83
C ASP A 224 -23.92 15.84 -23.29
N GLN A 225 -22.82 15.37 -23.89
CA GLN A 225 -22.49 15.62 -25.28
C GLN A 225 -23.51 14.94 -26.19
N LYS A 226 -24.25 15.77 -26.94
CA LYS A 226 -24.94 15.31 -28.14
C LYS A 226 -23.91 14.64 -29.04
N PRO A 227 -24.22 13.49 -29.66
CA PRO A 227 -23.30 12.81 -30.55
C PRO A 227 -22.78 13.82 -31.58
N GLN A 228 -21.47 14.09 -31.54
CA GLN A 228 -20.86 15.08 -32.41
C GLN A 228 -21.15 14.70 -33.87
N ARG A 229 -21.59 15.67 -34.68
CA ARG A 229 -21.93 15.47 -36.09
C ARG A 229 -20.69 15.31 -36.99
N GLY A 230 -19.53 15.01 -36.41
CA GLY A 230 -18.23 15.49 -36.90
C GLY A 230 -17.31 14.49 -37.61
N ARG A 231 -17.68 13.22 -37.89
CA ARG A 231 -16.83 12.46 -38.82
C ARG A 231 -16.97 13.03 -40.23
N PRO A 232 -15.89 13.17 -41.02
CA PRO A 232 -15.98 13.53 -42.42
C PRO A 232 -16.75 12.41 -43.12
N ARG A 233 -18.05 12.62 -43.28
CA ARG A 233 -18.94 11.74 -44.03
C ARG A 233 -18.34 11.43 -45.42
N ALA A 234 -17.52 12.31 -45.96
CA ALA A 234 -16.77 12.13 -47.19
C ALA A 234 -15.82 10.92 -47.17
N GLU A 235 -14.91 10.80 -46.20
CA GLU A 235 -13.92 9.70 -46.15
C GLU A 235 -14.58 8.32 -46.04
N LEU A 236 -15.62 8.22 -45.20
CA LEU A 236 -16.38 6.97 -45.09
C LEU A 236 -17.16 6.67 -46.37
N ILE A 237 -17.72 7.69 -47.03
CA ILE A 237 -18.39 7.54 -48.34
C ILE A 237 -17.40 7.12 -49.41
N GLU A 238 -16.18 7.65 -49.42
CA GLU A 238 -15.13 7.28 -50.35
C GLU A 238 -14.69 5.83 -50.14
N ALA A 239 -14.52 5.41 -48.88
CA ALA A 239 -14.08 4.06 -48.54
C ALA A 239 -15.09 2.94 -48.86
N VAL A 240 -16.39 3.17 -48.63
CA VAL A 240 -17.42 2.10 -48.76
C VAL A 240 -18.61 2.46 -49.65
N GLY A 241 -18.63 3.64 -50.25
CA GLY A 241 -19.76 4.15 -51.00
C GLY A 241 -20.87 4.72 -50.12
N SER A 242 -21.70 5.60 -50.70
CA SER A 242 -22.69 6.37 -49.93
C SER A 242 -23.74 5.53 -49.22
N LYS A 243 -24.15 4.39 -49.78
CA LYS A 243 -25.19 3.53 -49.19
C LYS A 243 -24.68 2.84 -47.93
N ALA A 244 -23.51 2.20 -48.02
CA ALA A 244 -22.90 1.51 -46.88
C ALA A 244 -22.48 2.49 -45.78
N ALA A 245 -21.90 3.64 -46.13
CA ALA A 245 -21.57 4.69 -45.18
C ALA A 245 -22.79 5.18 -44.38
N LYS A 246 -23.93 5.40 -45.05
CA LYS A 246 -25.20 5.79 -44.38
C LYS A 246 -25.73 4.70 -43.44
N ALA A 247 -25.70 3.44 -43.87
CA ALA A 247 -26.13 2.31 -43.05
C ALA A 247 -25.27 2.21 -41.77
N ARG A 248 -23.95 2.28 -41.94
CA ARG A 248 -22.99 2.26 -40.84
C ARG A 248 -23.13 3.44 -39.88
N MET A 249 -23.33 4.66 -40.38
CA MET A 249 -23.57 5.82 -39.51
C MET A 249 -24.87 5.68 -38.70
N LYS A 250 -25.93 5.13 -39.30
CA LYS A 250 -27.20 4.86 -38.60
C LYS A 250 -26.98 3.84 -37.47
N GLU A 251 -26.18 2.83 -37.74
CA GLU A 251 -25.80 1.77 -36.83
C GLU A 251 -24.89 2.25 -35.69
N GLU A 252 -23.86 3.05 -35.99
CA GLU A 252 -23.01 3.72 -34.99
C GLU A 252 -23.84 4.62 -34.08
N LYS A 253 -24.79 5.38 -34.65
CA LYS A 253 -25.72 6.22 -33.88
C LYS A 253 -26.64 5.38 -32.98
N ALA A 254 -27.18 4.28 -33.48
CA ALA A 254 -28.03 3.39 -32.69
C ALA A 254 -27.24 2.79 -31.51
N GLY A 255 -26.04 2.25 -31.76
CA GLY A 255 -25.17 1.73 -30.71
C GLY A 255 -24.77 2.80 -29.69
N ALA A 256 -24.50 4.04 -30.13
CA ALA A 256 -24.24 5.15 -29.21
C ALA A 256 -25.45 5.49 -28.32
N MET A 257 -26.66 5.44 -28.86
CA MET A 257 -27.88 5.66 -28.09
C MET A 257 -28.16 4.52 -27.10
N ASP A 258 -27.86 3.28 -27.48
CA ASP A 258 -28.00 2.12 -26.58
C ASP A 258 -27.00 2.20 -25.43
N MET A 259 -25.73 2.52 -25.70
CA MET A 259 -24.73 2.79 -24.67
C MET A 259 -25.18 3.94 -23.74
N TYR A 260 -25.72 5.03 -24.28
CA TYR A 260 -26.25 6.15 -23.49
C TYR A 260 -27.45 5.77 -22.59
N ARG A 261 -28.22 4.75 -22.96
CA ARG A 261 -29.31 4.23 -22.12
C ARG A 261 -28.80 3.35 -20.98
N GLU A 262 -27.69 2.65 -21.20
CA GLU A 262 -27.02 1.81 -20.19
C GLU A 262 -26.17 2.63 -19.18
N GLN A 263 -25.94 3.92 -19.44
CA GLN A 263 -25.18 4.80 -18.52
C GLN A 263 -25.89 4.99 -17.18
N LEU A 264 -25.13 4.85 -16.09
CA LEU A 264 -25.59 5.06 -14.72
C LEU A 264 -24.86 6.26 -14.11
N ASP A 265 -25.58 7.08 -13.34
CA ASP A 265 -24.96 8.11 -12.52
C ASP A 265 -24.24 7.43 -11.35
N VAL A 266 -23.01 7.86 -11.05
CA VAL A 266 -22.21 7.26 -9.99
C VAL A 266 -21.70 8.34 -9.05
N CYS A 267 -21.62 7.98 -7.77
CA CYS A 267 -21.06 8.86 -6.76
C CYS A 267 -19.62 9.24 -7.15
N SER A 268 -19.29 10.52 -7.02
CA SER A 268 -17.95 11.06 -7.28
C SER A 268 -17.01 10.82 -6.11
N TYR A 269 -17.53 10.54 -4.90
CA TYR A 269 -16.68 10.15 -3.77
C TYR A 269 -16.06 8.78 -4.04
N ALA A 270 -14.73 8.69 -4.12
CA ALA A 270 -14.01 7.46 -4.47
C ALA A 270 -14.29 6.30 -3.50
N GLY A 271 -14.53 6.59 -2.22
CA GLY A 271 -14.94 5.59 -1.22
C GLY A 271 -16.39 5.12 -1.34
N CYS A 272 -17.16 5.65 -2.31
CA CYS A 272 -18.54 5.27 -2.55
C CYS A 272 -18.69 4.64 -3.94
N ALA A 273 -19.07 3.36 -3.97
CA ALA A 273 -19.36 2.61 -5.20
C ALA A 273 -20.85 2.65 -5.59
N LYS A 274 -21.67 3.51 -4.96
CA LYS A 274 -23.11 3.56 -5.23
C LYS A 274 -23.39 4.13 -6.62
N THR A 275 -24.22 3.41 -7.36
CA THR A 275 -24.75 3.82 -8.66
C THR A 275 -26.24 4.15 -8.52
N ALA A 276 -26.74 5.08 -9.34
CA ALA A 276 -28.17 5.32 -9.46
C ALA A 276 -28.72 4.27 -10.43
N PRO A 277 -29.50 3.28 -9.95
CA PRO A 277 -29.89 2.11 -10.75
C PRO A 277 -30.80 2.47 -11.94
N ASN A 278 -31.42 3.64 -11.90
CA ASN A 278 -32.28 4.16 -12.94
C ASN A 278 -32.32 5.70 -12.91
N ARG A 279 -33.00 6.29 -13.89
CA ARG A 279 -33.13 7.75 -14.02
C ARG A 279 -34.06 8.41 -13.01
N SER A 280 -34.81 7.64 -12.21
CA SER A 280 -35.70 8.22 -11.19
C SER A 280 -34.94 8.56 -9.91
N VAL A 281 -33.88 7.82 -9.59
CA VAL A 281 -32.95 8.16 -8.51
C VAL A 281 -31.98 9.21 -9.00
N ARG A 282 -32.07 10.43 -8.46
CA ARG A 282 -31.14 11.53 -8.78
C ARG A 282 -30.13 11.73 -7.68
N PHE A 283 -28.85 11.66 -8.02
CA PHE A 283 -27.79 12.06 -7.12
C PHE A 283 -27.73 13.59 -7.01
N SER A 284 -27.36 14.06 -5.82
CA SER A 284 -27.17 15.48 -5.56
C SER A 284 -25.96 16.01 -6.31
N ARG A 285 -26.03 17.23 -6.85
CA ARG A 285 -24.92 17.86 -7.58
C ARG A 285 -24.19 18.87 -6.70
N CYS A 286 -22.87 18.95 -6.80
CA CYS A 286 -22.14 20.07 -6.22
C CYS A 286 -22.54 21.38 -6.91
N THR A 287 -23.19 22.29 -6.18
CA THR A 287 -23.71 23.56 -6.74
C THR A 287 -22.63 24.43 -7.36
N ARG A 288 -21.41 24.43 -6.81
CA ARG A 288 -20.29 25.22 -7.34
C ARG A 288 -19.74 24.64 -8.65
N CYS A 289 -19.59 23.32 -8.74
CA CYS A 289 -19.18 22.67 -9.99
C CYS A 289 -20.26 22.77 -11.07
N ALA A 290 -21.54 22.66 -10.70
CA ALA A 290 -22.65 22.81 -11.64
C ALA A 290 -22.69 24.19 -12.31
N LYS A 291 -22.27 25.27 -11.61
CA LYS A 291 -22.19 26.63 -12.18
C LYS A 291 -21.19 26.78 -13.31
N ILE A 292 -20.18 25.92 -13.37
CA ILE A 292 -19.17 25.87 -14.44
C ILE A 292 -19.38 24.66 -15.36
N GLU A 293 -20.58 24.09 -15.35
CA GLU A 293 -21.02 22.96 -16.18
C GLU A 293 -20.30 21.64 -15.89
N ARG A 294 -19.63 21.50 -14.74
CA ARG A 294 -19.03 20.24 -14.31
C ARG A 294 -20.01 19.41 -13.52
N SER A 295 -20.17 18.13 -13.88
CA SER A 295 -21.02 17.19 -13.17
C SER A 295 -20.24 16.47 -12.07
N VAL A 296 -20.42 16.88 -10.81
CA VAL A 296 -19.95 16.13 -9.64
C VAL A 296 -21.17 15.70 -8.82
N LEU A 297 -21.37 14.39 -8.72
CA LEU A 297 -22.59 13.77 -8.23
C LEU A 297 -22.34 13.03 -6.93
N TYR A 298 -23.24 13.16 -5.95
CA TYR A 298 -23.16 12.43 -4.68
C TYR A 298 -24.47 11.76 -4.35
N CYS A 299 -24.40 10.48 -3.98
CA CYS A 299 -25.58 9.74 -3.54
C CYS A 299 -26.14 10.23 -2.19
N SER A 300 -25.32 10.91 -1.38
CA SER A 300 -25.72 11.45 -0.08
C SER A 300 -24.85 12.65 0.33
N ARG A 301 -25.29 13.39 1.36
CA ARG A 301 -24.56 14.55 1.89
C ARG A 301 -23.29 14.14 2.62
N GLU A 302 -23.25 12.94 3.20
CA GLU A 302 -22.08 12.37 3.86
C GLU A 302 -20.97 12.13 2.84
N CYS A 303 -21.28 11.52 1.69
CA CYS A 303 -20.30 11.33 0.61
C CYS A 303 -19.77 12.66 0.08
N GLN A 304 -20.65 13.67 -0.06
CA GLN A 304 -20.23 15.02 -0.45
C GLN A 304 -19.25 15.64 0.57
N ARG A 305 -19.52 15.51 1.88
CA ARG A 305 -18.64 16.04 2.93
C ARG A 305 -17.30 15.30 2.97
N ALA A 306 -17.31 13.98 2.83
CA ALA A 306 -16.10 13.17 2.80
C ALA A 306 -15.21 13.55 1.60
N ASP A 307 -15.80 13.65 0.41
CA ASP A 307 -15.07 14.06 -0.80
C ASP A 307 -14.60 15.52 -0.74
N TRP A 308 -15.41 16.40 -0.13
CA TRP A 308 -15.03 17.80 0.11
C TRP A 308 -13.77 17.94 0.97
N ASN A 309 -13.64 17.14 2.02
CA ASN A 309 -12.45 17.15 2.86
C ASN A 309 -11.22 16.54 2.19
N GLY A 310 -11.39 15.89 1.03
CA GLY A 310 -10.33 15.33 0.20
C GLY A 310 -10.08 16.14 -1.09
N PRO A 311 -9.97 15.48 -2.27
CA PRO A 311 -9.51 16.12 -3.50
C PRO A 311 -10.50 17.15 -4.06
N HIS A 312 -11.80 17.04 -3.73
CA HIS A 312 -12.80 17.91 -4.34
C HIS A 312 -12.62 19.39 -3.98
N LYS A 313 -12.19 19.72 -2.76
CA LYS A 313 -11.95 21.12 -2.35
C LYS A 313 -10.88 21.79 -3.19
N ALA A 314 -9.89 21.04 -3.67
CA ALA A 314 -8.82 21.57 -4.52
C ALA A 314 -9.34 22.02 -5.89
N ILE A 315 -10.37 21.37 -6.43
CA ILE A 315 -10.88 21.60 -7.80
C ILE A 315 -12.26 22.27 -7.85
N CYS A 316 -12.95 22.40 -6.71
CA CYS A 316 -14.36 22.79 -6.69
C CYS A 316 -14.58 24.20 -7.23
N GLY A 317 -15.39 24.32 -8.30
CA GLY A 317 -15.76 25.60 -8.91
C GLY A 317 -14.60 26.34 -9.60
N LYS A 318 -13.42 25.72 -9.75
CA LYS A 318 -12.27 26.29 -10.47
C LYS A 318 -12.25 25.79 -11.90
N THR A 319 -11.93 26.63 -12.88
CA THR A 319 -11.64 26.16 -14.24
C THR A 319 -10.44 25.20 -14.20
N LEU A 320 -10.57 24.03 -14.83
CA LEU A 320 -9.47 23.08 -14.89
C LEU A 320 -8.45 23.55 -15.92
N ASN A 321 -7.17 23.44 -15.57
CA ASN A 321 -6.05 23.38 -16.51
C ASN A 321 -5.28 22.09 -16.22
N PHE A 322 -4.29 21.76 -17.06
CA PHE A 322 -3.54 20.52 -16.90
C PHE A 322 -2.89 20.41 -15.52
N ASP A 323 -2.23 21.48 -15.05
CA ASP A 323 -1.49 21.45 -13.78
C ASP A 323 -2.42 21.33 -12.55
N ILE A 324 -3.62 21.93 -12.58
CA ILE A 324 -4.64 21.76 -11.53
C ILE A 324 -5.13 20.32 -11.49
N VAL A 325 -5.34 19.69 -12.65
CA VAL A 325 -5.80 18.29 -12.70
C VAL A 325 -4.69 17.36 -12.22
N SER A 326 -3.45 17.56 -12.68
CA SER A 326 -2.30 16.77 -12.23
C SER A 326 -2.03 16.94 -10.73
N ALA A 327 -2.04 18.16 -10.20
CA ALA A 327 -1.87 18.39 -8.76
C ALA A 327 -3.02 17.83 -7.91
N ALA A 328 -4.25 17.82 -8.44
CA ALA A 328 -5.38 17.19 -7.77
C ALA A 328 -5.29 15.64 -7.74
N VAL A 329 -4.52 15.07 -8.68
CA VAL A 329 -4.19 13.65 -8.77
C VAL A 329 -3.01 13.31 -7.86
N GLU A 330 -2.00 14.17 -7.73
CA GLU A 330 -0.81 13.90 -6.90
C GLU A 330 -1.09 13.98 -5.38
N HIS A 331 -2.14 14.69 -4.97
CA HIS A 331 -2.44 14.94 -3.57
C HIS A 331 -3.82 14.44 -3.13
N PRO A 332 -4.04 13.12 -2.97
CA PRO A 332 -4.98 12.68 -1.97
C PRO A 332 -4.39 13.15 -0.65
N THR A 333 -5.06 14.11 -0.05
CA THR A 333 -5.00 14.26 1.40
C THR A 333 -5.54 12.93 1.94
N HIS A 334 -4.63 11.97 2.15
CA HIS A 334 -4.85 10.93 3.12
C HIS A 334 -5.17 11.70 4.39
N GLY A 335 -6.47 11.86 4.66
CA GLY A 335 -6.89 12.28 5.99
C GLY A 335 -6.22 11.33 6.99
N PRO A 336 -6.03 11.74 8.25
CA PRO A 336 -5.41 10.91 9.29
C PRO A 336 -6.15 9.58 9.59
N SER A 337 -7.10 9.18 8.76
CA SER A 337 -7.88 7.95 8.87
C SER A 337 -7.08 6.79 8.29
N SER A 338 -6.58 5.97 9.22
CA SER A 338 -5.82 4.72 9.08
C SER A 338 -4.52 4.85 8.30
N ARG A 339 -3.45 5.32 8.97
CA ARG A 339 -2.10 4.86 8.60
C ARG A 339 -2.16 3.34 8.52
N SER A 340 -1.70 2.78 7.40
CA SER A 340 -1.36 1.36 7.34
C SER A 340 -0.58 1.02 8.61
N HIS A 341 -1.04 0.04 9.37
CA HIS A 341 -0.37 -0.37 10.62
C HIS A 341 0.97 -1.05 10.33
N ILE A 342 1.19 -1.43 9.08
CA ILE A 342 2.41 -2.02 8.58
C ILE A 342 3.07 -0.99 7.66
N GLY A 343 4.32 -0.62 7.93
CA GLY A 343 5.06 0.35 7.11
C GLY A 343 5.16 -0.07 5.63
N LEU A 344 5.65 0.80 4.76
CA LEU A 344 6.00 0.42 3.38
C LEU A 344 7.23 -0.50 3.38
N PRO A 345 7.44 -1.30 2.32
CA PRO A 345 8.68 -2.08 2.18
C PRO A 345 9.91 -1.15 2.15
N VAL A 346 11.02 -1.59 2.75
CA VAL A 346 12.31 -0.87 2.77
C VAL A 346 13.38 -1.63 1.97
N ASP A 347 14.49 -0.97 1.64
CA ASP A 347 15.70 -1.59 1.07
C ASP A 347 15.48 -2.52 -0.13
N SER A 348 14.64 -2.11 -1.07
CA SER A 348 14.25 -2.87 -2.27
C SER A 348 13.54 -4.20 -2.01
N PHE A 349 13.16 -4.49 -0.76
CA PHE A 349 12.33 -5.65 -0.45
C PHE A 349 11.01 -5.57 -1.19
N LYS A 350 10.73 -6.59 -1.99
CA LYS A 350 9.48 -6.70 -2.73
C LYS A 350 8.62 -7.75 -2.06
N ARG A 351 7.45 -7.33 -1.58
CA ARG A 351 6.46 -8.26 -1.02
C ARG A 351 5.97 -9.23 -2.10
N SER A 352 5.93 -10.51 -1.76
CA SER A 352 5.23 -11.51 -2.56
C SER A 352 3.73 -11.21 -2.60
N ILE A 353 3.01 -11.81 -3.54
CA ILE A 353 1.54 -11.67 -3.64
C ILE A 353 0.84 -12.17 -2.36
N PRO A 354 1.17 -13.36 -1.81
CA PRO A 354 0.63 -13.78 -0.51
C PRO A 354 0.90 -12.77 0.61
N LEU A 355 2.08 -12.15 0.65
CA LEU A 355 2.40 -11.16 1.69
C LEU A 355 1.63 -9.85 1.51
N VAL A 356 1.42 -9.38 0.27
CA VAL A 356 0.54 -8.22 0.00
C VAL A 356 -0.89 -8.51 0.46
N HIS A 357 -1.38 -9.74 0.24
CA HIS A 357 -2.69 -10.18 0.74
C HIS A 357 -2.73 -10.10 2.27
N GLN A 358 -1.75 -10.70 2.95
CA GLN A 358 -1.64 -10.67 4.41
C GLN A 358 -1.63 -9.25 4.98
N VAL A 359 -0.81 -8.35 4.41
CA VAL A 359 -0.73 -6.94 4.83
C VAL A 359 -2.06 -6.22 4.62
N THR A 360 -2.70 -6.42 3.46
CA THR A 360 -4.01 -5.82 3.15
C THR A 360 -5.06 -6.25 4.18
N GLN A 361 -5.10 -7.55 4.52
CA GLN A 361 -6.04 -8.08 5.50
C GLN A 361 -5.81 -7.51 6.91
N LEU A 362 -4.56 -7.37 7.33
CA LEU A 362 -4.20 -6.80 8.64
C LEU A 362 -4.54 -5.31 8.73
N ASN A 363 -4.34 -4.55 7.64
CA ASN A 363 -4.75 -3.15 7.57
C ASN A 363 -6.27 -2.99 7.66
N LEU A 364 -7.03 -3.92 7.08
CA LEU A 364 -8.49 -3.95 7.19
C LEU A 364 -8.98 -4.42 8.57
N ASN A 365 -8.15 -5.11 9.35
CA ASN A 365 -8.51 -5.73 10.64
C ASN A 365 -7.42 -5.48 11.70
N PRO A 366 -7.26 -4.24 12.19
CA PRO A 366 -6.11 -3.86 13.03
C PRO A 366 -6.06 -4.53 14.41
N THR A 367 -7.16 -5.16 14.84
CA THR A 367 -7.22 -5.94 16.07
C THR A 367 -6.60 -7.33 15.93
N VAL A 368 -6.48 -7.83 14.70
CA VAL A 368 -5.92 -9.14 14.36
C VAL A 368 -4.40 -9.02 14.25
N ASP A 369 -3.69 -9.99 14.82
CA ASP A 369 -2.22 -9.99 14.81
C ASP A 369 -1.68 -10.71 13.57
N TYR A 370 -2.32 -11.80 13.15
CA TYR A 370 -2.00 -12.51 11.92
C TYR A 370 -3.24 -13.19 11.32
N PHE A 371 -3.28 -13.41 10.02
CA PHE A 371 -4.22 -14.35 9.40
C PHE A 371 -3.51 -15.62 8.99
N LEU A 372 -4.06 -16.76 9.38
CA LEU A 372 -3.56 -18.08 8.98
C LEU A 372 -4.49 -18.67 7.93
N HIS A 373 -3.91 -19.26 6.90
CA HIS A 373 -4.63 -19.83 5.77
C HIS A 373 -4.53 -21.35 5.82
N SER A 374 -5.66 -22.04 5.99
CA SER A 374 -5.78 -23.47 5.72
C SER A 374 -6.26 -23.69 4.28
N SER A 375 -6.29 -24.94 3.83
CA SER A 375 -6.83 -25.31 2.52
C SER A 375 -8.32 -24.98 2.33
N SER A 376 -9.05 -24.70 3.41
CA SER A 376 -10.50 -24.49 3.38
C SER A 376 -10.98 -23.20 4.04
N LYS A 377 -10.17 -22.58 4.90
CA LYS A 377 -10.57 -21.39 5.66
C LYS A 377 -9.40 -20.49 5.99
N LYS A 378 -9.74 -19.22 6.17
CA LYS A 378 -8.88 -18.19 6.72
C LYS A 378 -9.23 -17.97 8.19
N VAL A 379 -8.23 -18.07 9.07
CA VAL A 379 -8.39 -18.00 10.52
C VAL A 379 -7.72 -16.72 11.05
N PRO A 380 -8.46 -15.76 11.61
CA PRO A 380 -7.87 -14.63 12.31
C PRO A 380 -7.17 -15.10 13.58
N PHE A 381 -5.89 -14.80 13.70
CA PHE A 381 -5.07 -15.09 14.87
C PHE A 381 -4.80 -13.81 15.66
N THR A 382 -5.16 -13.83 16.94
CA THR A 382 -4.86 -12.76 17.89
C THR A 382 -4.17 -13.37 19.08
N PHE A 383 -3.04 -12.80 19.48
CA PHE A 383 -2.36 -13.27 20.69
C PHE A 383 -3.29 -13.04 21.90
N PRO A 384 -3.42 -14.03 22.81
CA PRO A 384 -4.11 -13.85 24.07
C PRO A 384 -3.48 -12.70 24.87
N ALA A 385 -4.16 -12.26 25.92
CA ALA A 385 -3.83 -11.07 26.70
C ALA A 385 -2.43 -11.04 27.35
N ASN A 386 -1.52 -11.99 27.08
CA ASN A 386 -0.11 -11.81 27.37
C ASN A 386 0.47 -10.76 26.41
N ALA A 387 0.50 -9.53 26.87
CA ALA A 387 1.02 -8.40 26.15
C ALA A 387 2.46 -8.53 25.65
N CYS A 388 3.32 -9.25 26.37
CA CYS A 388 4.71 -9.39 25.96
C CYS A 388 4.86 -10.20 24.67
N CYS A 389 4.23 -11.38 24.60
CA CYS A 389 4.28 -12.21 23.40
C CYS A 389 3.62 -11.50 22.21
N ARG A 390 2.50 -10.79 22.46
CA ARG A 390 1.81 -10.00 21.43
C ARG A 390 2.67 -8.85 20.91
N TYR A 391 3.33 -8.12 21.80
CA TYR A 391 4.22 -7.02 21.46
C TYR A 391 5.41 -7.51 20.64
N LEU A 392 6.12 -8.54 21.12
CA LEU A 392 7.25 -9.14 20.40
C LEU A 392 6.83 -9.63 19.02
N PHE A 393 5.71 -10.35 18.93
CA PHE A 393 5.20 -10.81 17.65
C PHE A 393 4.91 -9.64 16.70
N ARG A 394 4.24 -8.59 17.16
CA ARG A 394 3.94 -7.41 16.33
C ARG A 394 5.20 -6.71 15.86
N LEU A 395 6.21 -6.60 16.72
CA LEU A 395 7.52 -6.05 16.36
C LEU A 395 8.19 -6.88 15.25
N TYR A 396 8.31 -8.19 15.45
CA TYR A 396 8.90 -9.09 14.44
C TYR A 396 8.10 -9.10 13.14
N ARG A 397 6.76 -9.07 13.23
CA ARG A 397 5.86 -8.96 12.07
C ARG A 397 6.08 -7.68 11.30
N GLU A 398 6.13 -6.53 11.97
CA GLU A 398 6.35 -5.25 11.31
C GLU A 398 7.71 -5.21 10.62
N LEU A 399 8.77 -5.66 11.31
CA LEU A 399 10.11 -5.76 10.72
C LEU A 399 10.13 -6.73 9.54
N ALA A 400 9.55 -7.92 9.65
CA ALA A 400 9.50 -8.88 8.57
C ALA A 400 8.72 -8.33 7.36
N MET A 401 7.54 -7.73 7.56
CA MET A 401 6.69 -7.22 6.49
C MET A 401 7.27 -5.99 5.77
N THR A 402 8.17 -5.27 6.42
CA THR A 402 8.85 -4.09 5.85
C THR A 402 10.21 -4.45 5.25
N THR A 403 11.00 -5.32 5.88
CA THR A 403 12.39 -5.62 5.49
C THR A 403 12.57 -6.96 4.77
N GLY A 404 11.65 -7.91 4.93
CA GLY A 404 11.82 -9.29 4.47
C GLY A 404 12.87 -10.09 5.23
N ALA A 405 13.37 -9.59 6.38
CA ALA A 405 14.44 -10.24 7.13
C ALA A 405 14.04 -11.65 7.61
N SER A 406 14.71 -12.67 7.07
CA SER A 406 14.39 -14.09 7.32
C SER A 406 14.46 -14.51 8.78
N GLY A 407 15.35 -13.89 9.59
CA GLY A 407 15.39 -14.09 11.03
C GLY A 407 14.09 -13.69 11.72
N GLN A 408 13.53 -12.54 11.33
CA GLN A 408 12.25 -12.05 11.88
C GLN A 408 11.07 -12.94 11.47
N VAL A 409 11.10 -13.46 10.25
CA VAL A 409 10.14 -14.47 9.77
C VAL A 409 10.23 -15.76 10.59
N ALA A 410 11.44 -16.22 10.93
CA ALA A 410 11.64 -17.40 11.76
C ALA A 410 11.10 -17.21 13.18
N HIS A 411 11.33 -16.05 13.80
CA HIS A 411 10.74 -15.73 15.12
C HIS A 411 9.21 -15.67 15.06
N MET A 412 8.63 -15.08 14.01
CA MET A 412 7.18 -15.10 13.83
C MET A 412 6.64 -16.52 13.72
N ALA A 413 7.26 -17.36 12.88
CA ALA A 413 6.85 -18.75 12.68
C ALA A 413 6.90 -19.52 14.01
N HIS A 414 8.00 -19.37 14.75
CA HIS A 414 8.20 -20.02 16.03
C HIS A 414 7.14 -19.60 17.06
N LEU A 415 6.90 -18.29 17.23
CA LEU A 415 5.86 -17.77 18.14
C LEU A 415 4.47 -18.26 17.75
N LEU A 416 4.13 -18.29 16.46
CA LEU A 416 2.84 -18.81 15.99
C LEU A 416 2.70 -20.30 16.29
N CYS A 417 3.73 -21.10 16.03
CA CYS A 417 3.74 -22.55 16.32
C CYS A 417 3.59 -22.83 17.82
N LEU A 418 4.35 -22.13 18.68
CA LEU A 418 4.23 -22.25 20.14
C LEU A 418 2.83 -21.91 20.63
N MET A 419 2.27 -20.80 20.16
CA MET A 419 0.97 -20.35 20.61
C MET A 419 -0.15 -21.27 20.13
N PHE A 420 -0.03 -21.85 18.94
CA PHE A 420 -0.93 -22.90 18.46
C PHE A 420 -0.82 -24.18 19.29
N ALA A 421 0.39 -24.62 19.64
CA ALA A 421 0.59 -25.81 20.45
C ALA A 421 0.11 -25.63 21.91
N SER A 422 0.11 -24.40 22.43
CA SER A 422 -0.26 -24.09 23.81
C SER A 422 -1.76 -24.00 24.10
N ASP A 423 -2.61 -24.25 23.11
CA ASP A 423 -4.07 -24.27 23.22
C ASP A 423 -4.78 -22.95 23.59
N ARG A 424 -4.07 -21.83 23.63
CA ARG A 424 -4.56 -20.60 24.27
C ARG A 424 -5.07 -19.50 23.34
N ALA A 425 -4.87 -19.61 22.03
CA ALA A 425 -5.03 -18.47 21.12
C ALA A 425 -6.16 -18.60 20.08
N VAL A 426 -6.68 -19.80 19.83
CA VAL A 426 -7.66 -20.06 18.75
C VAL A 426 -8.77 -20.97 19.29
N ALA A 427 -10.02 -20.64 18.95
CA ALA A 427 -11.18 -21.46 19.28
C ALA A 427 -11.00 -22.89 18.72
N GLU A 428 -11.46 -23.90 19.45
CA GLU A 428 -11.23 -25.31 19.10
C GLU A 428 -11.71 -25.65 17.67
N ASP A 429 -12.89 -25.13 17.30
CA ASP A 429 -13.49 -25.27 15.95
C ASP A 429 -12.64 -24.60 14.84
N ASP A 430 -11.87 -23.57 15.19
CA ASP A 430 -11.06 -22.81 14.24
C ASP A 430 -9.69 -23.46 13.97
N ARG A 431 -9.27 -24.43 14.80
CA ARG A 431 -7.98 -25.12 14.61
C ARG A 431 -7.96 -26.17 13.52
N GLU A 432 -9.13 -26.69 13.14
CA GLU A 432 -9.20 -27.79 12.19
C GLU A 432 -8.45 -27.42 10.89
N GLY A 433 -7.37 -28.14 10.62
CA GLY A 433 -6.54 -27.96 9.43
C GLY A 433 -5.42 -26.91 9.55
N ILE A 434 -5.10 -26.35 10.72
CA ILE A 434 -3.89 -25.53 10.91
C ILE A 434 -2.86 -26.32 11.73
N THR A 435 -1.71 -26.61 11.12
CA THR A 435 -0.58 -27.30 11.75
C THR A 435 0.67 -26.41 11.74
N PRO A 436 1.69 -26.69 12.57
CA PRO A 436 2.99 -26.01 12.46
C PRO A 436 3.57 -26.03 11.04
N ASP A 437 3.40 -27.14 10.32
CA ASP A 437 3.86 -27.25 8.93
C ASP A 437 3.16 -26.25 8.01
N ILE A 438 1.85 -26.06 8.17
CA ILE A 438 1.07 -25.09 7.38
C ILE A 438 1.49 -23.66 7.72
N ILE A 439 1.76 -23.35 8.99
CA ILE A 439 2.26 -22.04 9.41
C ILE A 439 3.61 -21.74 8.75
N VAL A 440 4.55 -22.69 8.80
CA VAL A 440 5.87 -22.54 8.18
C VAL A 440 5.77 -22.47 6.66
N GLU A 441 4.92 -23.27 6.03
CA GLU A 441 4.71 -23.23 4.58
C GLU A 441 4.09 -21.90 4.13
N GLN A 442 3.10 -21.39 4.86
CA GLN A 442 2.50 -20.08 4.60
C GLN A 442 3.54 -18.97 4.66
N LEU A 443 4.29 -18.88 5.77
CA LEU A 443 5.33 -17.86 5.94
C LEU A 443 6.46 -18.02 4.91
N GLY A 444 6.84 -19.26 4.57
CA GLY A 444 7.83 -19.53 3.52
C GLY A 444 7.40 -18.97 2.16
N ARG A 445 6.12 -19.09 1.81
CA ARG A 445 5.55 -18.52 0.57
C ARG A 445 5.40 -17.00 0.63
N GLU A 446 4.97 -16.46 1.76
CA GLU A 446 4.79 -15.02 1.95
C GLU A 446 6.13 -14.26 1.88
N TYR A 447 7.17 -14.80 2.48
CA TYR A 447 8.47 -14.12 2.57
C TYR A 447 9.52 -14.67 1.59
N GLU A 448 9.15 -15.65 0.74
CA GLU A 448 10.06 -16.32 -0.20
C GLU A 448 11.31 -16.92 0.49
N VAL A 449 11.12 -17.50 1.68
CA VAL A 449 12.19 -18.11 2.50
C VAL A 449 12.13 -19.64 2.39
N GLU A 450 12.85 -20.22 1.42
CA GLU A 450 12.86 -21.67 1.16
C GLU A 450 13.30 -22.51 2.39
N GLU A 451 14.28 -22.01 3.14
CA GLU A 451 14.87 -22.70 4.30
C GLU A 451 14.21 -22.34 5.64
N LEU A 452 12.98 -21.80 5.63
CA LEU A 452 12.33 -21.32 6.85
C LEU A 452 12.18 -22.44 7.89
N ARG A 453 11.90 -23.67 7.46
CA ARG A 453 11.82 -24.83 8.37
C ARG A 453 13.11 -25.03 9.17
N LYS A 454 14.26 -24.88 8.52
CA LYS A 454 15.57 -24.99 9.18
C LYS A 454 15.77 -23.85 10.18
N LEU A 455 15.39 -22.63 9.81
CA LEU A 455 15.50 -21.46 10.69
C LEU A 455 14.57 -21.56 11.91
N VAL A 456 13.37 -22.13 11.75
CA VAL A 456 12.46 -22.40 12.87
C VAL A 456 13.03 -23.48 13.80
N GLY A 457 13.65 -24.52 13.25
CA GLY A 457 14.35 -25.52 14.07
C GLY A 457 15.48 -24.90 14.90
N ILE A 458 16.28 -24.01 14.28
CA ILE A 458 17.34 -23.28 15.00
C ILE A 458 16.73 -22.38 16.08
N ALA A 459 15.64 -21.66 15.79
CA ALA A 459 14.94 -20.87 16.79
C ALA A 459 14.54 -21.75 17.98
N GLN A 460 13.84 -22.84 17.71
CA GLN A 460 13.39 -23.76 18.75
C GLN A 460 14.54 -24.34 19.59
N GLU A 461 15.64 -24.78 18.95
CA GLU A 461 16.82 -25.29 19.66
C GLU A 461 17.42 -24.25 20.63
N LEU A 462 17.43 -22.98 20.24
CA LEU A 462 17.91 -21.90 21.11
C LEU A 462 17.00 -21.66 22.30
N GLN A 463 15.68 -21.82 22.15
CA GLN A 463 14.78 -21.81 23.30
C GLN A 463 15.06 -22.94 24.26
N ASP A 464 15.23 -24.14 23.72
CA ASP A 464 15.38 -25.35 24.51
C ASP A 464 16.72 -25.32 25.27
N GLU A 465 17.79 -24.77 24.68
CA GLU A 465 19.06 -24.53 25.36
C GLU A 465 18.91 -23.57 26.56
N ASP A 466 18.19 -22.46 26.40
CA ASP A 466 17.93 -21.51 27.49
C ASP A 466 17.03 -22.09 28.58
N GLU A 467 16.00 -22.88 28.21
CA GLU A 467 15.16 -23.60 29.18
C GLU A 467 15.97 -24.63 29.98
N LEU A 468 16.98 -25.26 29.36
CA LEU A 468 17.88 -26.19 30.05
C LEU A 468 18.77 -25.47 31.07
N HIS A 469 19.14 -24.21 30.79
CA HIS A 469 20.01 -23.38 31.64
C HIS A 469 19.23 -22.61 32.71
N ARG A 470 17.88 -22.63 32.68
CA ARG A 470 17.06 -22.05 33.74
C ARG A 470 17.23 -22.77 35.09
N PRO A 471 17.47 -22.01 36.18
CA PRO A 471 17.44 -22.54 37.54
C PRO A 471 16.13 -23.28 37.81
N VAL A 472 16.20 -24.44 38.47
CA VAL A 472 15.06 -25.36 38.70
C VAL A 472 13.84 -24.66 39.34
N GLY A 473 14.04 -23.57 40.09
CA GLY A 473 12.96 -22.78 40.70
C GLY A 473 12.17 -21.87 39.76
N LEU A 474 12.65 -21.62 38.53
CA LEU A 474 12.03 -20.72 37.54
C LEU A 474 11.34 -21.46 36.38
N ARG A 475 11.36 -22.80 36.38
CA ARG A 475 10.79 -23.62 35.30
C ARG A 475 9.26 -23.54 35.17
N ASN A 476 8.57 -23.04 36.21
CA ASN A 476 7.12 -22.84 36.20
C ASN A 476 6.69 -21.38 35.95
N ALA A 477 7.63 -20.45 35.78
CA ALA A 477 7.32 -19.07 35.41
C ALA A 477 6.92 -19.00 33.92
N PRO A 478 6.01 -18.09 33.51
CA PRO A 478 5.68 -17.86 32.11
C PRO A 478 6.96 -17.67 31.28
N LEU A 479 6.95 -18.20 30.06
CA LEU A 479 8.09 -18.19 29.13
C LEU A 479 8.69 -16.78 28.99
N GLU A 480 9.83 -16.58 29.63
CA GLU A 480 10.68 -15.41 29.51
C GLU A 480 11.63 -15.59 28.31
N LEU A 481 11.23 -15.00 27.18
CA LEU A 481 11.72 -15.19 25.79
C LEU A 481 13.10 -14.56 25.48
N TRP A 482 13.94 -14.23 26.46
CA TRP A 482 14.83 -13.06 26.35
C TRP A 482 16.32 -13.30 26.07
N GLU A 483 16.83 -14.54 26.08
CA GLU A 483 18.25 -14.88 25.77
C GLU A 483 18.46 -15.33 24.30
N TYR A 484 17.38 -15.32 23.52
CA TYR A 484 17.21 -15.89 22.18
C TYR A 484 18.03 -15.28 21.03
N ASP A 485 18.45 -14.03 21.17
CA ASP A 485 18.83 -13.19 20.03
C ASP A 485 20.26 -13.55 19.51
N ASP A 486 21.27 -13.68 20.38
CA ASP A 486 22.69 -13.70 19.96
C ASP A 486 23.16 -14.90 19.10
N LYS A 487 22.52 -16.07 19.19
CA LYS A 487 22.98 -17.30 18.50
C LYS A 487 22.37 -17.51 17.10
N LEU A 488 21.12 -17.09 16.86
CA LEU A 488 20.45 -17.13 15.54
C LEU A 488 21.14 -16.20 14.53
N PHE A 489 21.77 -15.13 15.02
CA PHE A 489 22.41 -14.08 14.24
C PHE A 489 23.68 -14.50 13.50
N ASN A 490 24.40 -15.52 13.98
CA ASN A 490 25.64 -15.98 13.33
C ASN A 490 25.39 -16.82 12.06
N LEU A 491 24.15 -17.26 11.80
CA LEU A 491 23.82 -18.18 10.70
C LEU A 491 23.22 -17.50 9.45
N SER A 492 22.72 -16.25 9.55
CA SER A 492 22.06 -15.54 8.44
C SER A 492 23.01 -14.70 7.57
N GLY A 493 24.30 -14.61 7.92
CA GLY A 493 25.35 -13.95 7.11
C GLY A 493 25.18 -12.44 6.89
N THR A 494 24.12 -11.83 7.41
CA THR A 494 23.82 -10.41 7.24
C THR A 494 23.66 -9.79 8.61
N ARG A 495 24.64 -8.96 8.99
CA ARG A 495 24.71 -8.34 10.31
C ARG A 495 23.71 -7.19 10.39
N VAL A 496 22.47 -7.47 10.79
CA VAL A 496 21.59 -6.45 11.38
C VAL A 496 21.71 -6.64 12.88
N THR A 497 22.56 -5.84 13.51
CA THR A 497 22.78 -5.85 14.96
C THR A 497 21.54 -5.30 15.68
N PHE A 498 20.94 -6.07 16.60
CA PHE A 498 20.42 -5.53 17.87
C PHE A 498 21.53 -5.48 18.94
N GLY A 499 22.79 -5.58 18.52
CA GLY A 499 23.91 -5.17 19.36
C GLY A 499 23.79 -3.70 19.77
N PRO A 500 24.63 -3.21 20.68
CA PRO A 500 24.66 -1.79 21.08
C PRO A 500 24.98 -0.81 19.93
N ALA A 501 25.13 -1.32 18.70
CA ALA A 501 25.47 -0.57 17.52
C ALA A 501 24.31 0.35 17.14
N VAL A 502 24.37 1.55 17.69
CA VAL A 502 23.61 2.68 17.20
C VAL A 502 23.91 2.84 15.71
N GLY A 503 22.94 2.52 14.84
CA GLY A 503 23.06 2.61 13.38
C GLY A 503 23.54 3.98 12.90
N PRO A 504 24.04 4.16 11.67
CA PRO A 504 24.50 5.46 11.20
C PRO A 504 23.40 6.53 11.30
N PRO A 505 23.75 7.82 11.44
CA PRO A 505 22.73 8.87 11.44
C PRO A 505 21.97 8.90 10.10
N VAL A 506 20.67 9.15 10.14
CA VAL A 506 19.76 9.17 8.99
C VAL A 506 19.09 10.55 8.84
N ASP A 507 18.39 10.77 7.72
CA ASP A 507 17.59 11.98 7.46
C ASP A 507 18.34 13.32 7.62
N GLY A 508 19.65 13.31 7.32
CA GLY A 508 20.50 14.50 7.42
C GLY A 508 20.88 14.89 8.85
N PHE A 509 20.54 14.07 9.85
CA PHE A 509 21.02 14.24 11.21
C PHE A 509 22.55 14.14 11.25
N THR A 510 23.21 15.01 12.02
CA THR A 510 24.66 14.97 12.23
C THR A 510 24.93 14.93 13.71
N ARG A 511 25.61 13.87 14.17
CA ARG A 511 26.00 13.71 15.57
C ARG A 511 26.95 14.82 16.01
N SER A 512 26.80 15.30 17.23
CA SER A 512 27.84 16.12 17.84
C SER A 512 29.09 15.27 18.14
N PRO A 513 30.27 15.90 18.35
CA PRO A 513 31.43 15.18 18.85
C PRO A 513 31.15 14.40 20.15
N GLU A 514 30.38 14.99 21.06
CA GLU A 514 29.96 14.37 22.33
C GLU A 514 29.08 13.14 22.09
N LEU A 515 28.07 13.24 21.22
CA LEU A 515 27.22 12.09 20.88
C LEU A 515 27.99 11.01 20.13
N THR A 516 29.00 11.40 19.33
CA THR A 516 29.89 10.43 18.69
C THR A 516 30.71 9.68 19.73
N GLY A 517 31.20 10.36 20.76
CA GLY A 517 31.83 9.74 21.93
C GLY A 517 30.90 8.75 22.62
N GLN A 518 29.68 9.18 22.94
CA GLN A 518 28.65 8.34 23.57
C GLN A 518 28.38 7.05 22.77
N VAL A 519 28.27 7.16 21.44
CA VAL A 519 28.07 6.00 20.56
C VAL A 519 29.28 5.07 20.59
N ASN A 520 30.50 5.60 20.58
CA ASN A 520 31.71 4.80 20.66
C ASN A 520 31.81 4.06 22.01
N ASP A 521 31.50 4.73 23.12
CA ASP A 521 31.49 4.11 24.45
C ASP A 521 30.46 2.96 24.51
N LEU A 522 29.27 3.13 23.91
CA LEU A 522 28.28 2.05 23.81
C LEU A 522 28.74 0.88 22.93
N ILE A 523 29.52 1.17 21.87
CA ILE A 523 30.11 0.12 21.03
C ILE A 523 31.15 -0.69 21.83
N ASP A 524 31.97 -0.01 22.63
CA ASP A 524 33.01 -0.64 23.45
C ASP A 524 32.40 -1.39 24.65
N TRP A 525 31.23 -0.97 25.14
CA TRP A 525 30.55 -1.52 26.32
C TRP A 525 29.08 -1.89 26.00
N PRO A 526 28.83 -3.05 25.37
CA PRO A 526 27.50 -3.44 24.88
C PRO A 526 26.41 -3.53 25.95
N ASP A 527 26.80 -3.82 27.18
CA ASP A 527 25.87 -3.99 28.30
C ASP A 527 25.39 -2.65 28.88
N ALA A 528 26.09 -1.56 28.56
CA ALA A 528 25.70 -0.23 29.00
C ALA A 528 24.44 0.25 28.27
N ASP A 529 23.51 0.81 29.04
CA ASP A 529 22.33 1.47 28.49
C ASP A 529 22.64 2.93 28.15
N TYR A 530 23.43 3.60 28.97
CA TYR A 530 23.86 4.96 28.71
C TYR A 530 25.12 5.29 29.54
N PHE A 531 25.94 6.22 29.05
CA PHE A 531 27.05 6.80 29.79
C PHE A 531 26.72 8.23 30.23
N PHE A 532 27.00 8.57 31.48
CA PHE A 532 26.89 9.92 32.01
C PHE A 532 28.27 10.52 32.25
N ILE A 533 28.42 11.81 31.99
CA ILE A 533 29.64 12.55 32.36
C ILE A 533 29.39 13.21 33.70
N ASN A 534 30.10 12.76 34.74
CA ASN A 534 29.98 13.35 36.07
C ASN A 534 30.67 14.73 36.16
N LYS A 535 30.57 15.37 37.33
CA LYS A 535 31.20 16.69 37.59
C LYS A 535 32.73 16.69 37.41
N ASP A 536 33.36 15.54 37.63
CA ASP A 536 34.80 15.32 37.54
C ASP A 536 35.25 14.91 36.12
N LYS A 537 34.30 14.90 35.16
CA LYS A 537 34.46 14.53 33.75
C LYS A 537 34.78 13.05 33.52
N GLU A 538 34.37 12.19 34.43
CA GLU A 538 34.47 10.74 34.28
C GLU A 538 33.18 10.20 33.66
N ASN A 539 33.34 9.17 32.81
CA ASN A 539 32.23 8.43 32.24
C ASN A 539 31.71 7.43 33.27
N ILE A 540 30.46 7.62 33.70
CA ILE A 540 29.72 6.70 34.57
C ILE A 540 28.84 5.84 33.68
N GLN A 541 29.12 4.53 33.66
CA GLN A 541 28.24 3.55 33.05
C GLN A 541 26.94 3.46 33.84
N TRP A 542 25.82 3.51 33.12
CA TRP A 542 24.52 3.21 33.66
C TRP A 542 23.90 2.04 32.90
N ASP A 543 23.49 1.05 33.67
CA ASP A 543 22.65 -0.05 33.23
C ASP A 543 21.36 -0.04 34.06
N TYR A 544 20.27 -0.41 33.41
CA TYR A 544 18.95 -0.53 34.05
C TYR A 544 18.71 -1.94 34.61
N GLY A 545 19.72 -2.82 34.54
CA GLY A 545 19.58 -4.26 34.73
C GLY A 545 19.13 -4.98 33.45
N ALA A 546 19.84 -6.05 33.10
CA ALA A 546 19.62 -6.82 31.88
C ALA A 546 18.20 -7.40 31.78
N GLY A 547 17.58 -7.25 30.61
CA GLY A 547 16.41 -8.03 30.20
C GLY A 547 15.04 -7.46 30.57
N THR A 548 14.97 -6.30 31.24
CA THR A 548 13.67 -5.68 31.57
C THR A 548 13.00 -5.06 30.33
N TYR A 549 11.66 -5.03 30.31
CA TYR A 549 10.89 -4.32 29.26
C TYR A 549 11.33 -2.85 29.15
N LEU A 550 11.62 -2.24 30.29
CA LEU A 550 12.06 -0.86 30.47
C LEU A 550 13.42 -0.62 29.81
N GLN A 551 14.37 -1.55 29.96
CA GLN A 551 15.66 -1.49 29.29
C GLN A 551 15.49 -1.52 27.77
N LYS A 552 14.65 -2.41 27.24
CA LYS A 552 14.41 -2.52 25.79
C LYS A 552 13.72 -1.28 25.22
N ALA A 553 12.68 -0.80 25.90
CA ALA A 553 12.00 0.43 25.52
C ALA A 553 12.99 1.60 25.51
N PHE A 554 13.81 1.72 26.56
CA PHE A 554 14.84 2.73 26.64
C PHE A 554 15.87 2.61 25.51
N ARG A 555 16.39 1.40 25.24
CA ARG A 555 17.34 1.15 24.14
C ARG A 555 16.75 1.48 22.76
N ALA A 556 15.47 1.18 22.53
CA ALA A 556 14.78 1.53 21.29
C ALA A 556 14.65 3.05 21.14
N ALA A 557 14.23 3.76 22.18
CA ALA A 557 14.19 5.22 22.19
C ALA A 557 15.60 5.83 22.02
N ARG A 558 16.62 5.22 22.64
CA ARG A 558 18.04 5.58 22.50
C ARG A 558 18.51 5.45 21.07
N GLU A 559 18.31 4.29 20.46
CA GLU A 559 18.70 4.05 19.08
C GLU A 559 18.01 5.04 18.14
N ALA A 560 16.70 5.21 18.27
CA ALA A 560 15.93 6.16 17.46
C ALA A 560 16.43 7.60 17.65
N ALA A 561 16.72 8.03 18.89
CA ALA A 561 17.27 9.36 19.15
C ALA A 561 18.64 9.54 18.51
N MET A 562 19.56 8.57 18.68
CA MET A 562 20.94 8.69 18.23
C MET A 562 21.14 8.44 16.72
N THR A 563 20.14 7.87 16.03
CA THR A 563 20.10 7.75 14.57
C THR A 563 19.37 8.91 13.89
N THR A 564 18.23 9.36 14.42
CA THR A 564 17.38 10.37 13.77
C THR A 564 17.54 11.78 14.31
N GLY A 565 18.09 11.95 15.51
CA GLY A 565 18.08 13.22 16.22
C GLY A 565 16.68 13.72 16.58
N SER A 566 15.68 12.84 16.64
CA SER A 566 14.30 13.21 16.94
C SER A 566 14.18 13.84 18.34
N ALA A 567 13.69 15.08 18.38
CA ALA A 567 13.42 15.80 19.63
C ALA A 567 12.48 15.03 20.57
N GLN A 568 11.52 14.28 20.01
CA GLN A 568 10.61 13.46 20.80
C GLN A 568 11.33 12.28 21.47
N HIS A 569 12.16 11.54 20.73
CA HIS A 569 12.91 10.41 21.30
C HIS A 569 13.94 10.90 22.34
N VAL A 570 14.62 12.02 22.08
CA VAL A 570 15.53 12.66 23.05
C VAL A 570 14.78 13.06 24.33
N ALA A 571 13.60 13.68 24.19
CA ALA A 571 12.75 14.04 25.33
C ALA A 571 12.36 12.84 26.17
N THR A 572 11.93 11.76 25.51
CA THR A 572 11.50 10.51 26.15
C THR A 572 12.65 9.87 26.93
N MET A 573 13.84 9.78 26.33
CA MET A 573 15.03 9.26 27.03
C MET A 573 15.42 10.14 28.21
N ALA A 574 15.52 11.46 28.00
CA ALA A 574 15.93 12.42 29.01
C ALA A 574 15.02 12.36 30.24
N HIS A 575 13.71 12.31 29.99
CA HIS A 575 12.70 12.20 31.02
C HIS A 575 12.81 10.87 31.78
N PHE A 576 12.98 9.75 31.07
CA PHE A 576 13.19 8.45 31.69
C PHE A 576 14.40 8.43 32.62
N LEU A 577 15.56 8.90 32.15
CA LEU A 577 16.79 8.97 32.95
C LEU A 577 16.63 9.91 34.15
N CYS A 578 15.99 11.07 33.97
CA CYS A 578 15.75 11.99 35.08
C CYS A 578 14.92 11.35 36.19
N ILE A 579 13.90 10.57 35.85
CA ILE A 579 13.08 9.87 36.85
C ILE A 579 13.91 8.78 37.53
N SER A 580 14.62 7.95 36.77
CA SER A 580 15.46 6.87 37.30
C SER A 580 16.50 7.36 38.32
N PHE A 581 17.07 8.56 38.08
CA PHE A 581 18.04 9.17 38.99
C PHE A 581 17.44 10.09 40.07
N SER A 582 16.13 10.38 40.04
CA SER A 582 15.46 11.17 41.08
C SER A 582 15.05 10.32 42.29
N GLY A 583 14.93 9.00 42.13
CA GLY A 583 14.54 8.07 43.20
C GLY A 583 15.68 7.38 43.94
N LEU A 584 16.92 7.58 43.50
CA LEU A 584 18.09 6.89 44.05
C LEU A 584 18.94 7.84 44.92
N ASP A 585 19.42 7.35 46.07
CA ASP A 585 20.45 8.05 46.90
C ASP A 585 21.79 8.24 46.15
N THR A 586 21.90 7.67 44.94
CA THR A 586 23.08 7.71 44.06
C THR A 586 23.44 9.09 43.55
N GLN A 587 22.58 10.12 43.70
CA GLN A 587 22.96 11.50 43.33
C GLN A 587 24.19 11.98 44.12
N ASN A 588 24.29 11.60 45.41
CA ASN A 588 25.41 11.98 46.25
C ASN A 588 26.71 11.24 45.87
N GLU A 589 26.59 10.00 45.36
CA GLU A 589 27.73 9.14 45.03
C GLU A 589 28.25 9.39 43.61
N THR A 590 27.36 9.59 42.64
CA THR A 590 27.71 9.70 41.21
C THR A 590 27.86 11.15 40.75
N GLY A 591 27.25 12.11 41.46
CA GLY A 591 27.15 13.50 41.01
C GLY A 591 26.27 13.71 39.78
N VAL A 592 25.49 12.68 39.37
CA VAL A 592 24.53 12.77 38.27
C VAL A 592 23.19 13.28 38.82
N SER A 593 22.71 14.39 38.28
CA SER A 593 21.42 15.02 38.63
C SER A 593 20.58 15.24 37.38
N PRO A 594 19.26 15.45 37.48
CA PRO A 594 18.42 15.81 36.33
C PRO A 594 18.97 17.00 35.53
N LYS A 595 19.56 17.98 36.23
CA LYS A 595 20.22 19.13 35.60
C LYS A 595 21.44 18.74 34.77
N THR A 596 22.28 17.82 35.26
CA THR A 596 23.45 17.36 34.48
C THR A 596 23.03 16.47 33.31
N ILE A 597 22.00 15.62 33.47
CA ILE A 597 21.44 14.79 32.41
C ILE A 597 20.93 15.66 31.25
N VAL A 598 20.08 16.64 31.53
CA VAL A 598 19.54 17.55 30.50
C VAL A 598 20.64 18.38 29.85
N ALA A 599 21.61 18.85 30.61
CA ALA A 599 22.74 19.60 30.06
C ALA A 599 23.62 18.73 29.15
N GLN A 600 23.85 17.46 29.49
CA GLN A 600 24.60 16.51 28.67
C GLN A 600 23.87 16.24 27.36
N MET A 601 22.58 15.86 27.42
CA MET A 601 21.78 15.61 26.21
C MET A 601 21.66 16.83 25.31
N GLY A 602 21.58 18.04 25.88
CA GLY A 602 21.60 19.27 25.09
C GLY A 602 22.87 19.45 24.25
N ARG A 603 24.03 19.03 24.78
CA ARG A 603 25.30 19.03 24.03
C ARG A 603 25.34 17.93 22.98
N GLU A 604 25.01 16.69 23.37
CA GLU A 604 25.02 15.51 22.49
C GLU A 604 24.12 15.69 21.25
N PHE A 605 22.90 16.17 21.45
CA PHE A 605 21.91 16.31 20.38
C PHE A 605 21.87 17.72 19.77
N ARG A 606 22.74 18.64 20.23
CA ARG A 606 22.74 20.08 19.84
C ARG A 606 21.36 20.74 20.02
N MET A 607 20.68 20.40 21.12
CA MET A 607 19.35 20.87 21.45
C MET A 607 19.41 21.80 22.67
N ASN A 608 19.10 23.07 22.46
CA ASN A 608 19.09 24.06 23.56
C ASN A 608 17.82 23.99 24.42
N ASN A 609 16.83 23.20 24.00
CA ASN A 609 15.49 23.13 24.59
C ASN A 609 15.16 21.76 25.21
N VAL A 610 16.16 20.93 25.52
CA VAL A 610 15.93 19.60 26.13
C VAL A 610 15.17 19.72 27.45
N ARG A 611 15.42 20.78 28.23
CA ARG A 611 14.70 21.05 29.48
C ARG A 611 13.20 21.21 29.24
N GLU A 612 12.82 22.05 28.28
CA GLU A 612 11.42 22.31 27.93
C GLU A 612 10.74 21.05 27.40
N LEU A 613 11.47 20.23 26.64
CA LEU A 613 11.00 18.95 26.12
C LEU A 613 10.76 17.93 27.23
N VAL A 614 11.65 17.83 28.22
CA VAL A 614 11.47 16.95 29.40
C VAL A 614 10.27 17.41 30.24
N LEU A 615 10.12 18.72 30.46
CA LEU A 615 8.96 19.26 31.17
C LEU A 615 7.65 19.01 30.41
N GLN A 616 7.68 19.01 29.07
CA GLN A 616 6.52 18.64 28.26
C GLN A 616 6.20 17.15 28.39
N ALA A 617 7.20 16.27 28.25
CA ALA A 617 7.07 14.83 28.46
C ALA A 617 6.48 14.50 29.84
N GLN A 618 6.87 15.24 30.88
CA GLN A 618 6.32 15.09 32.22
C GLN A 618 4.88 15.58 32.33
N ARG A 619 4.51 16.70 31.70
CA ARG A 619 3.11 17.14 31.64
C ARG A 619 2.24 16.11 30.93
N ASP A 620 2.75 15.53 29.85
CA ASP A 620 2.02 14.51 29.09
C ASP A 620 1.89 13.21 29.92
N GLN A 621 2.94 12.81 30.66
CA GLN A 621 2.83 11.73 31.67
C GLN A 621 1.76 12.04 32.72
N GLN A 622 1.74 13.25 33.28
CA GLN A 622 0.75 13.64 34.29
C GLN A 622 -0.68 13.68 33.75
N ALA A 623 -0.84 13.93 32.45
CA ALA A 623 -2.12 13.90 31.76
C ALA A 623 -2.58 12.48 31.40
N ASP A 624 -1.66 11.50 31.34
CA ASP A 624 -2.01 10.09 31.15
C ASP A 624 -2.79 9.59 32.39
N PRO A 625 -4.00 9.03 32.22
CA PRO A 625 -4.79 8.44 33.31
C PRO A 625 -4.04 7.41 34.16
N LEU A 626 -3.06 6.74 33.57
CA LEU A 626 -2.21 5.72 34.20
C LEU A 626 -0.86 6.26 34.66
N ARG A 627 -0.57 7.54 34.39
CA ARG A 627 0.69 8.24 34.67
C ARG A 627 1.92 7.56 34.09
N ARG A 628 1.76 6.96 32.91
CA ARG A 628 2.84 6.30 32.16
C ARG A 628 3.82 7.33 31.59
N PRO A 629 5.14 7.19 31.82
CA PRO A 629 6.11 7.97 31.07
C PRO A 629 5.88 7.80 29.55
N PRO A 630 6.22 8.77 28.68
CA PRO A 630 5.93 8.69 27.25
C PRO A 630 6.51 7.46 26.55
N LEU A 631 7.58 6.90 27.11
CA LEU A 631 8.18 5.63 26.68
C LEU A 631 7.20 4.44 26.73
N PHE A 632 6.09 4.58 27.44
CA PHE A 632 5.12 3.53 27.78
C PHE A 632 3.72 3.78 27.24
N TRP A 633 3.50 4.81 26.40
CA TRP A 633 2.16 5.07 25.88
C TRP A 633 1.62 3.92 25.04
N ASP A 634 2.53 3.26 24.31
CA ASP A 634 2.23 2.09 23.49
C ASP A 634 2.39 0.76 24.25
N ALA A 635 2.82 0.80 25.52
CA ALA A 635 2.91 -0.38 26.36
C ALA A 635 1.49 -0.87 26.73
N PRO A 636 1.20 -2.17 26.57
CA PRO A 636 -0.08 -2.74 27.00
C PRO A 636 -0.34 -2.53 28.50
N LEU A 637 -1.63 -2.35 28.85
CA LEU A 637 -2.07 -1.99 30.20
C LEU A 637 -1.58 -2.99 31.25
N ASP A 638 -1.61 -4.26 30.92
CA ASP A 638 -1.21 -5.39 31.76
C ASP A 638 0.30 -5.47 31.98
N VAL A 639 1.13 -5.01 31.03
CA VAL A 639 2.59 -4.85 31.24
C VAL A 639 2.85 -3.73 32.24
N TRP A 640 2.09 -2.64 32.12
CA TRP A 640 2.18 -1.51 33.06
C TRP A 640 1.66 -1.85 34.46
N GLU A 641 0.62 -2.69 34.55
CA GLU A 641 0.01 -3.12 35.83
C GLU A 641 0.76 -4.28 36.51
N ALA A 642 1.47 -5.12 35.76
CA ALA A 642 2.19 -6.28 36.31
C ALA A 642 3.50 -5.91 37.03
N GLU A 643 4.08 -4.74 36.74
CA GLU A 643 5.25 -4.26 37.47
C GLU A 643 4.83 -3.48 38.71
N ASP A 644 5.40 -3.82 39.89
CA ASP A 644 5.32 -3.06 41.15
C ASP A 644 5.73 -1.55 41.02
N GLN A 645 6.18 -1.17 39.82
CA GLN A 645 6.66 0.14 39.40
C GLN A 645 5.56 1.19 39.26
N GLN A 646 4.29 0.84 39.04
CA GLN A 646 3.21 1.84 39.00
C GLN A 646 3.18 2.70 40.28
N ARG A 647 3.52 2.12 41.44
CA ARG A 647 3.62 2.84 42.72
C ARG A 647 4.86 3.71 42.84
N HIS A 648 5.97 3.31 42.22
CA HIS A 648 7.24 4.06 42.32
C HIS A 648 7.25 5.28 41.39
N TRP A 649 6.72 5.14 40.17
CA TRP A 649 6.82 6.17 39.13
C TRP A 649 5.71 7.21 39.15
N SER A 650 4.50 6.85 39.62
CA SER A 650 3.33 7.73 39.62
C SER A 650 3.45 8.95 40.56
N HIS A 651 4.45 8.96 41.45
CA HIS A 651 4.74 10.02 42.41
C HIS A 651 6.03 10.81 42.10
N LEU A 652 6.87 10.33 41.17
CA LEU A 652 8.13 10.99 40.85
C LEU A 652 7.88 12.19 39.92
N VAL A 653 8.38 13.34 40.32
CA VAL A 653 8.31 14.61 39.59
C VAL A 653 9.75 15.04 39.38
N VAL A 654 10.18 15.22 38.12
CA VAL A 654 11.52 15.75 37.86
C VAL A 654 11.57 17.20 38.31
N THR A 655 12.45 17.49 39.26
CA THR A 655 12.76 18.85 39.72
C THR A 655 14.17 19.23 39.26
N PHE A 656 14.35 20.48 38.83
CA PHE A 656 15.63 20.98 38.31
C PHE A 656 16.32 21.98 39.26
N ASP A 657 15.84 22.07 40.50
CA ASP A 657 16.29 23.03 41.50
C ASP A 657 17.73 22.78 41.99
#